data_AF-A0A7Z7FTD0-F1
#
_entry.id   AF-A0A7Z7FTD0-F1
#
_cell.length_a   1.000
_cell.length_b   1.000
_cell.length_c   1.000
_cell.angle_alpha   90.00
_cell.angle_beta   90.00
_cell.angle_gamma   90.00
#
_symmetry.space_group_name_H-M   'P 1'
#
loop_
_entity.id
_entity.type
_entity.pdbx_description
1 polymer ?
#
loop_
_entity_poly.entity_id
_entity_poly.type
_entity_poly.pdbx_seq_one_letter_code
_entity_poly.pdbx_strand_id
1 'polypeptide(L)'
;MARLRSVEILGGGPAGLYTAILIRRLMPEVRLRVTEQNPAGATFGFGVVFSDQALDFLKASDPAFHSLVTPQMERWKNMTLNLPGGSVILDGVGFAAIGRLELIEMLRLHAQSLGIDTRFSHQVGSVDELDADLIIGADGLNSLVRRSSETAFGVKMDNFTNHFAWFGANRPFTTLTQTFIETELGAFNAHHYRFSPDRSTFIVECDDETFRRNGFATISEGESAQICTDLFAHVLEGASLVTNKSLWRQFPKLWCNSWVAGRKVLLGDAAHTAHFSIGSGTRLALEDAIALVTCLSSHPDVDDALAAYQMERQPIAKKIVDAANTSATWYEHFADKMQLAPLDFAFDYMTRSGRVDMDRLRQLAPEFMTRYEEDNRMRSGAISDPVGDATAGAAEIGFCKEDHRNCSVVLWDNLHRNPDKLAVIGPAGSRTYSELIRDAAKWGNAFKAAGLKRGERIPFFLDDTPSFPAAFFGAVRAGFVPVLLNIQTKADVLNFFLRDTGARIALCEASLASSFDGQAVSGTLLERTIIVNGAACLAGHENSEDFLRNAGEELDCADTGPDDMAFWMYSSGSTGRPKGIVHLHHDMAYSQAAFGDQLLKLRADDIGFSVPKAYFAYGFGNSLLFPFSAGATTLLVPGQPRPDVVLHAIETYRPTVLFGLPTLYTALIHCDGVEKRELSSLRMSMSAAEVLSQEVYTAWESLTGHGPTEGLGSTEMLHIYLSNRLDDHRIGSAGARVPGYEIRLETPDGSPAGPGEEGVMFVRGHSSAPCYWNRPDKTADTMRGDWLYTGDRFIERDGHYYFQGRADDLIKVSGQWVWPLEVERCLNEHPDVQECAVMAHKLPDQRMTLRAVVRLRIGVDGGDVCSKLLCDYVKTRLQPHKYPRIIEYVAEIPKTGTGKIDRQALLPAASHA
;
A
#
# COMPACT_ATOMS: atom_id res chain seq x y z
N MET A 1 37.97 -25.71 -23.30
CA MET A 1 36.76 -25.89 -22.47
C MET A 1 37.00 -27.07 -21.56
N ALA A 2 37.17 -26.80 -20.27
CA ALA A 2 37.52 -27.83 -19.30
C ALA A 2 36.23 -28.53 -18.85
N ARG A 3 35.93 -29.68 -19.46
CA ARG A 3 34.81 -30.55 -19.06
C ARG A 3 35.03 -31.01 -17.61
N LEU A 4 34.03 -30.88 -16.76
CA LEU A 4 34.06 -31.28 -15.34
C LEU A 4 34.38 -32.77 -15.18
N ARG A 5 35.42 -33.14 -14.42
CA ARG A 5 35.83 -34.53 -14.17
C ARG A 5 35.81 -34.90 -12.69
N SER A 6 36.05 -33.95 -11.79
CA SER A 6 36.05 -34.18 -10.34
C SER A 6 35.35 -33.09 -9.54
N VAL A 7 34.59 -33.50 -8.52
CA VAL A 7 33.88 -32.60 -7.59
C VAL A 7 34.10 -33.07 -6.15
N GLU A 8 34.52 -32.15 -5.28
CA GLU A 8 34.58 -32.33 -3.83
C GLU A 8 33.49 -31.48 -3.16
N ILE A 9 32.61 -32.11 -2.39
CA ILE A 9 31.53 -31.45 -1.66
C ILE A 9 31.85 -31.48 -0.17
N LEU A 10 31.96 -30.31 0.46
CA LEU A 10 32.12 -30.19 1.90
C LEU A 10 30.74 -30.00 2.55
N GLY A 11 30.35 -30.92 3.43
CA GLY A 11 29.08 -30.94 4.13
C GLY A 11 28.17 -32.12 3.73
N GLY A 12 27.84 -32.96 4.70
CA GLY A 12 26.96 -34.13 4.60
C GLY A 12 25.52 -33.86 5.02
N GLY A 13 25.08 -32.60 5.04
CA GLY A 13 23.69 -32.22 5.28
C GLY A 13 22.79 -32.39 4.05
N PRO A 14 21.50 -31.97 4.13
CA PRO A 14 20.56 -32.10 3.02
C PRO A 14 21.06 -31.50 1.71
N ALA A 15 21.71 -30.33 1.78
CA ALA A 15 22.20 -29.62 0.61
C ALA A 15 23.32 -30.38 -0.12
N GLY A 16 24.33 -30.85 0.63
CA GLY A 16 25.49 -31.54 0.06
C GLY A 16 25.16 -32.95 -0.46
N LEU A 17 24.45 -33.77 0.34
CA LEU A 17 24.05 -35.11 -0.08
C LEU A 17 23.12 -35.08 -1.29
N TYR A 18 22.16 -34.15 -1.32
CA TYR A 18 21.24 -34.03 -2.45
C TYR A 18 21.95 -33.54 -3.72
N THR A 19 22.85 -32.56 -3.60
CA THR A 19 23.72 -32.14 -4.72
C THR A 19 24.51 -33.33 -5.28
N ALA A 20 25.05 -34.17 -4.40
CA ALA A 20 25.81 -35.35 -4.79
C ALA A 20 24.97 -36.35 -5.59
N ILE A 21 23.74 -36.62 -5.12
CA ILE A 21 22.77 -37.49 -5.80
C ILE A 21 22.44 -36.97 -7.19
N LEU A 22 22.16 -35.66 -7.31
CA LEU A 22 21.83 -35.02 -8.59
C LEU A 22 23.01 -35.08 -9.57
N ILE A 23 24.23 -34.79 -9.12
CA ILE A 23 25.44 -34.90 -9.96
C ILE A 23 25.62 -36.33 -10.46
N ARG A 24 25.53 -37.34 -9.58
CA ARG A 24 25.70 -38.74 -9.97
C ARG A 24 24.65 -39.19 -11.01
N ARG A 25 23.44 -38.65 -10.95
CA ARG A 25 22.35 -38.99 -11.89
C ARG A 25 22.50 -38.31 -13.24
N LEU A 26 22.87 -37.03 -13.27
CA LEU A 26 22.92 -36.23 -14.50
C LEU A 26 24.29 -36.25 -15.18
N MET A 27 25.36 -36.50 -14.42
CA MET A 27 26.75 -36.52 -14.87
C MET A 27 27.48 -37.74 -14.29
N PRO A 28 27.10 -38.98 -14.67
CA PRO A 28 27.59 -40.22 -14.05
C PRO A 28 29.09 -40.44 -14.19
N GLU A 29 29.75 -39.79 -15.15
CA GLU A 29 31.19 -39.86 -15.38
C GLU A 29 32.03 -39.06 -14.38
N VAL A 30 31.42 -38.12 -13.65
CA VAL A 30 32.13 -37.25 -12.71
C VAL A 30 32.56 -38.03 -11.47
N ARG A 31 33.84 -37.92 -11.11
CA ARG A 31 34.36 -38.42 -9.82
C ARG A 31 33.88 -37.49 -8.71
N LEU A 32 33.15 -38.04 -7.76
CA LEU A 32 32.45 -37.26 -6.74
C LEU A 32 32.74 -37.80 -5.35
N ARG A 33 33.03 -36.89 -4.42
CA ARG A 33 33.14 -37.20 -2.99
C ARG A 33 32.38 -36.17 -2.16
N VAL A 34 31.73 -36.67 -1.10
CA VAL A 34 31.17 -35.84 -0.03
C VAL A 34 31.98 -36.06 1.25
N THR A 35 32.43 -34.97 1.87
CA THR A 35 33.20 -35.01 3.11
C THR A 35 32.46 -34.26 4.22
N GLU A 36 32.21 -34.94 5.33
CA GLU A 36 31.54 -34.44 6.53
C GLU A 36 32.46 -34.59 7.75
N GLN A 37 32.63 -33.49 8.48
CA GLN A 37 33.48 -33.46 9.67
C GLN A 37 32.83 -34.19 10.85
N ASN A 38 31.50 -34.22 10.92
CA ASN A 38 30.77 -34.87 11.99
C ASN A 38 30.64 -36.40 11.75
N PRO A 39 30.42 -37.20 12.81
CA PRO A 39 30.09 -38.61 12.68
C PRO A 39 28.79 -38.85 11.89
N ALA A 40 28.68 -40.00 11.25
CA ALA A 40 27.41 -40.43 10.64
C ALA A 40 26.31 -40.51 11.71
N GLY A 41 25.11 -40.05 11.38
CA GLY A 41 23.98 -39.95 12.32
C GLY A 41 24.05 -38.77 13.30
N ALA A 42 25.11 -37.95 13.29
CA ALA A 42 25.16 -36.73 14.09
C ALA A 42 24.36 -35.62 13.41
N THR A 43 23.34 -35.10 14.10
CA THR A 43 22.56 -33.94 13.65
C THR A 43 22.19 -33.04 14.82
N PHE A 44 21.97 -31.76 14.55
CA PHE A 44 21.49 -30.78 15.53
C PHE A 44 20.04 -30.41 15.22
N GLY A 45 19.23 -30.31 16.27
CA GLY A 45 17.80 -30.03 16.13
C GLY A 45 16.94 -31.27 15.85
N PHE A 46 15.69 -31.01 15.44
CA PHE A 46 14.60 -31.98 15.46
C PHE A 46 13.91 -32.08 14.08
N GLY A 47 12.65 -31.69 13.93
CA GLY A 47 11.91 -31.75 12.68
C GLY A 47 12.18 -30.55 11.77
N VAL A 48 12.15 -30.77 10.46
CA VAL A 48 12.12 -29.71 9.44
C VAL A 48 10.74 -29.66 8.81
N VAL A 49 10.29 -28.45 8.47
CA VAL A 49 8.96 -28.20 7.89
C VAL A 49 9.09 -27.60 6.49
N PHE A 50 8.16 -27.98 5.63
CA PHE A 50 7.94 -27.48 4.28
C PHE A 50 6.50 -26.99 4.20
N SER A 51 6.24 -25.86 3.55
CA SER A 51 4.85 -25.53 3.22
C SER A 51 4.28 -26.58 2.27
N ASP A 52 2.97 -26.83 2.29
CA ASP A 52 2.38 -27.93 1.50
C ASP A 52 2.65 -27.75 -0.02
N GLN A 53 2.66 -26.50 -0.51
CA GLN A 53 3.07 -26.13 -1.88
C GLN A 53 4.58 -26.25 -2.12
N ALA A 54 5.41 -26.24 -1.08
CA ALA A 54 6.86 -26.35 -1.23
C ALA A 54 7.33 -27.75 -1.60
N LEU A 55 6.50 -28.79 -1.59
CA LEU A 55 6.94 -30.10 -2.11
C LEU A 55 6.73 -30.23 -3.63
N ASP A 56 5.96 -29.33 -4.24
CA ASP A 56 5.68 -29.38 -5.69
C ASP A 56 6.93 -29.16 -6.54
N PHE A 57 7.90 -28.34 -6.09
CA PHE A 57 9.17 -28.20 -6.81
C PHE A 57 9.97 -29.50 -6.82
N LEU A 58 9.98 -30.24 -5.69
CA LEU A 58 10.65 -31.55 -5.64
C LEU A 58 9.95 -32.53 -6.55
N LYS A 59 8.62 -32.53 -6.61
CA LYS A 59 7.87 -33.36 -7.56
C LYS A 59 8.21 -33.03 -9.02
N ALA A 60 8.35 -31.76 -9.35
CA ALA A 60 8.66 -31.31 -10.71
C ALA A 60 10.11 -31.60 -11.12
N SER A 61 11.07 -31.43 -10.21
CA SER A 61 12.50 -31.57 -10.50
C SER A 61 13.06 -32.96 -10.22
N ASP A 62 12.54 -33.67 -9.20
CA ASP A 62 12.97 -35.02 -8.83
C ASP A 62 11.80 -35.88 -8.29
N PRO A 63 10.95 -36.41 -9.18
CA PRO A 63 9.82 -37.27 -8.81
C PRO A 63 10.21 -38.50 -7.97
N ALA A 64 11.42 -39.03 -8.18
CA ALA A 64 11.90 -40.21 -7.48
C ALA A 64 12.20 -39.91 -6.02
N PHE A 65 12.95 -38.82 -5.75
CA PHE A 65 13.20 -38.39 -4.38
C PHE A 65 11.93 -37.91 -3.69
N HIS A 66 11.05 -37.19 -4.40
CA HIS A 66 9.74 -36.81 -3.87
C HIS A 66 8.94 -38.04 -3.41
N SER A 67 8.93 -39.12 -4.20
CA SER A 67 8.20 -40.36 -3.87
C SER A 67 8.85 -41.14 -2.72
N LEU A 68 10.15 -40.98 -2.50
CA LEU A 68 10.87 -41.59 -1.39
C LEU A 68 10.57 -40.88 -0.06
N VAL A 69 10.57 -39.55 -0.05
CA VAL A 69 10.45 -38.74 1.19
C VAL A 69 9.00 -38.60 1.62
N THR A 70 8.08 -38.35 0.68
CA THR A 70 6.68 -38.01 0.98
C THR A 70 5.97 -38.98 1.93
N PRO A 71 6.10 -40.32 1.81
CA PRO A 71 5.44 -41.26 2.71
C PRO A 71 5.90 -41.19 4.17
N GLN A 72 7.08 -40.63 4.44
CA GLN A 72 7.63 -40.48 5.78
C GLN A 72 7.30 -39.10 6.40
N MET A 73 6.61 -38.22 5.66
CA MET A 73 6.30 -36.89 6.14
C MET A 73 4.96 -36.85 6.87
N GLU A 74 4.95 -36.20 8.04
CA GLU A 74 3.74 -35.76 8.71
C GLU A 74 3.11 -34.59 7.95
N ARG A 75 1.78 -34.54 7.85
CA ARG A 75 1.05 -33.48 7.12
C ARG A 75 -0.16 -32.98 7.88
N TRP A 76 -0.47 -31.70 7.70
CA TRP A 76 -1.68 -31.06 8.21
C TRP A 76 -2.09 -29.89 7.29
N LYS A 77 -3.37 -29.51 7.35
CA LYS A 77 -3.96 -28.51 6.46
C LYS A 77 -4.09 -27.11 7.06
N ASN A 78 -4.06 -27.00 8.38
CA ASN A 78 -4.35 -25.76 9.09
C ASN A 78 -3.16 -25.36 9.96
N MET A 79 -3.07 -24.07 10.25
CA MET A 79 -2.15 -23.53 11.24
C MET A 79 -2.95 -22.95 12.41
N THR A 80 -2.40 -22.99 13.61
CA THR A 80 -3.05 -22.42 14.80
C THR A 80 -2.18 -21.33 15.42
N LEU A 81 -2.81 -20.22 15.84
CA LEU A 81 -2.18 -19.17 16.62
C LEU A 81 -2.85 -19.13 17.99
N ASN A 82 -2.11 -19.40 19.06
CA ASN A 82 -2.59 -19.33 20.43
C ASN A 82 -2.05 -18.05 21.08
N LEU A 83 -2.96 -17.18 21.50
CA LEU A 83 -2.67 -15.94 22.23
C LEU A 83 -3.26 -16.02 23.64
N PRO A 84 -2.78 -15.18 24.58
CA PRO A 84 -3.43 -15.07 25.89
C PRO A 84 -4.92 -14.74 25.80
N GLY A 85 -5.32 -13.94 24.79
CA GLY A 85 -6.71 -13.54 24.54
C GLY A 85 -7.57 -14.53 23.74
N GLY A 86 -7.02 -15.66 23.29
CA GLY A 86 -7.76 -16.68 22.53
C GLY A 86 -6.94 -17.36 21.44
N SER A 87 -7.54 -18.35 20.78
CA SER A 87 -6.92 -19.11 19.69
C SER A 87 -7.58 -18.82 18.35
N VAL A 88 -6.78 -18.72 17.29
CA VAL A 88 -7.25 -18.57 15.90
C VAL A 88 -6.71 -19.68 15.04
N ILE A 89 -7.62 -20.37 14.35
CA ILE A 89 -7.30 -21.38 13.34
C ILE A 89 -7.25 -20.69 11.97
N LEU A 90 -6.12 -20.83 11.30
CA LEU A 90 -5.88 -20.42 9.92
C LEU A 90 -6.10 -21.63 9.01
N ASP A 91 -7.27 -21.70 8.40
CA ASP A 91 -7.64 -22.77 7.46
C ASP A 91 -6.80 -22.70 6.18
N GLY A 92 -6.51 -23.85 5.58
CA GLY A 92 -5.77 -23.95 4.31
C GLY A 92 -4.27 -23.61 4.38
N VAL A 93 -3.77 -23.13 5.53
CA VAL A 93 -2.35 -22.89 5.79
C VAL A 93 -1.67 -24.18 6.25
N GLY A 94 -1.49 -25.11 5.31
CA GLY A 94 -0.94 -26.44 5.54
C GLY A 94 0.57 -26.55 5.41
N PHE A 95 1.14 -27.54 6.10
CA PHE A 95 2.56 -27.85 6.04
C PHE A 95 2.80 -29.37 6.11
N ALA A 96 3.98 -29.77 5.66
CA ALA A 96 4.52 -31.12 5.79
C ALA A 96 5.84 -31.08 6.57
N ALA A 97 6.08 -32.04 7.47
CA ALA A 97 7.30 -32.10 8.25
C ALA A 97 7.88 -33.51 8.31
N ILE A 98 9.20 -33.59 8.53
CA ILE A 98 9.94 -34.85 8.71
C ILE A 98 11.06 -34.63 9.70
N GLY A 99 11.48 -35.68 10.42
CA GLY A 99 12.66 -35.63 11.26
C GLY A 99 13.90 -35.23 10.44
N ARG A 100 14.70 -34.26 10.92
CA ARG A 100 15.95 -33.86 10.23
C ARG A 100 16.92 -35.02 10.12
N LEU A 101 17.05 -35.82 11.18
CA LEU A 101 17.89 -37.03 11.17
C LEU A 101 17.43 -38.01 10.11
N GLU A 102 16.13 -38.28 10.07
CA GLU A 102 15.51 -39.19 9.11
C GLU A 102 15.72 -38.73 7.66
N LEU A 103 15.52 -37.44 7.37
CA LEU A 103 15.78 -36.87 6.04
C LEU A 103 17.25 -37.05 5.62
N ILE A 104 18.20 -36.77 6.52
CA ILE A 104 19.63 -36.93 6.26
C ILE A 104 19.98 -38.40 6.03
N GLU A 105 19.44 -39.31 6.84
CA GLU A 105 19.70 -40.74 6.71
C GLU A 105 19.13 -41.31 5.41
N MET A 106 17.94 -40.90 4.98
CA MET A 106 17.39 -41.27 3.68
C MET A 106 18.28 -40.78 2.53
N LEU A 107 18.72 -39.52 2.57
CA LEU A 107 19.65 -38.97 1.58
C LEU A 107 20.99 -39.73 1.58
N ARG A 108 21.51 -40.08 2.76
CA ARG A 108 22.77 -40.83 2.91
C ARG A 108 22.65 -42.23 2.31
N LEU A 109 21.59 -42.97 2.66
CA LEU A 109 21.34 -44.30 2.12
C LEU A 109 21.13 -44.25 0.61
N HIS A 110 20.44 -43.23 0.10
CA HIS A 110 20.26 -43.05 -1.33
C HIS A 110 21.60 -42.75 -2.04
N ALA A 111 22.42 -41.84 -1.51
CA ALA A 111 23.75 -41.56 -2.03
C ALA A 111 24.65 -42.81 -2.05
N GLN A 112 24.59 -43.63 -1.00
CA GLN A 112 25.31 -44.91 -0.93
C GLN A 112 24.82 -45.92 -1.97
N SER A 113 23.50 -46.01 -2.19
CA SER A 113 22.92 -46.88 -3.22
C SER A 113 23.38 -46.52 -4.64
N LEU A 114 23.78 -45.26 -4.85
CA LEU A 114 24.33 -44.75 -6.11
C LEU A 114 25.87 -44.83 -6.18
N GLY A 115 26.52 -45.46 -5.18
CA GLY A 115 27.98 -45.64 -5.15
C GLY A 115 28.78 -44.35 -4.95
N ILE A 116 28.20 -43.33 -4.29
CA ILE A 116 28.89 -42.07 -4.02
C ILE A 116 29.88 -42.25 -2.84
N ASP A 117 31.13 -41.81 -3.01
CA ASP A 117 32.15 -41.81 -1.95
C ASP A 117 31.77 -40.79 -0.87
N THR A 118 31.43 -41.26 0.33
CA THR A 118 31.01 -40.42 1.47
C THR A 118 31.95 -40.67 2.64
N ARG A 119 32.57 -39.60 3.15
CA ARG A 119 33.50 -39.64 4.29
C ARG A 119 32.91 -38.86 5.46
N PHE A 120 32.68 -39.54 6.57
CA PHE A 120 32.26 -38.93 7.84
C PHE A 120 33.43 -38.92 8.83
N SER A 121 33.32 -38.13 9.88
CA SER A 121 34.39 -37.96 10.89
C SER A 121 35.73 -37.53 10.27
N HIS A 122 35.68 -36.76 9.19
CA HIS A 122 36.87 -36.31 8.48
C HIS A 122 36.87 -34.79 8.36
N GLN A 123 37.75 -34.15 9.13
CA GLN A 123 37.93 -32.70 9.11
C GLN A 123 38.94 -32.32 8.03
N VAL A 124 38.53 -31.42 7.13
CA VAL A 124 39.41 -30.78 6.15
C VAL A 124 39.94 -29.48 6.77
N GLY A 125 41.26 -29.30 6.82
CA GLY A 125 41.88 -28.14 7.46
C GLY A 125 41.91 -26.91 6.56
N SER A 126 42.26 -27.11 5.29
CA SER A 126 42.27 -26.11 4.22
C SER A 126 41.61 -26.64 2.96
N VAL A 127 40.98 -25.74 2.18
CA VAL A 127 40.48 -26.07 0.84
C VAL A 127 41.59 -26.47 -0.13
N ASP A 128 42.84 -26.09 0.15
CA ASP A 128 44.01 -26.44 -0.67
C ASP A 128 44.38 -27.93 -0.56
N GLU A 129 43.83 -28.66 0.42
CA GLU A 129 43.99 -30.12 0.56
C GLU A 129 43.13 -30.89 -0.45
N LEU A 130 42.21 -30.21 -1.14
CA LEU A 130 41.25 -30.81 -2.06
C LEU A 130 41.74 -30.66 -3.51
N ASP A 131 41.89 -31.79 -4.20
CA ASP A 131 42.25 -31.84 -5.62
C ASP A 131 41.01 -32.18 -6.46
N ALA A 132 40.29 -31.15 -6.91
CA ALA A 132 39.09 -31.28 -7.73
C ALA A 132 38.91 -30.11 -8.71
N ASP A 133 38.24 -30.37 -9.84
CA ASP A 133 37.88 -29.33 -10.82
C ASP A 133 36.85 -28.33 -10.29
N LEU A 134 36.08 -28.71 -9.26
CA LEU A 134 35.09 -27.90 -8.57
C LEU A 134 34.98 -28.30 -7.09
N ILE A 135 34.98 -27.30 -6.21
CA ILE A 135 34.74 -27.47 -4.76
C ILE A 135 33.41 -26.81 -4.39
N ILE A 136 32.50 -27.57 -3.77
CA ILE A 136 31.17 -27.11 -3.36
C ILE A 136 31.12 -26.98 -1.83
N GLY A 137 30.84 -25.77 -1.33
CA GLY A 137 30.56 -25.51 0.08
C GLY A 137 29.09 -25.70 0.40
N ALA A 138 28.78 -26.76 1.14
CA ALA A 138 27.45 -27.14 1.62
C ALA A 138 27.44 -27.45 3.14
N ASP A 139 28.48 -27.01 3.85
CA ASP A 139 28.80 -27.22 5.27
C ASP A 139 28.20 -26.13 6.19
N GLY A 140 27.19 -25.44 5.69
CA GLY A 140 26.31 -24.53 6.41
C GLY A 140 26.99 -23.26 6.93
N LEU A 141 26.47 -22.73 8.05
CA LEU A 141 26.92 -21.46 8.62
C LEU A 141 28.43 -21.43 8.92
N ASN A 142 29.07 -22.57 9.16
CA ASN A 142 30.50 -22.64 9.45
C ASN A 142 31.34 -23.07 8.23
N SER A 143 30.91 -22.70 7.02
CA SER A 143 31.52 -23.16 5.78
C SER A 143 33.02 -22.85 5.67
N LEU A 144 33.83 -23.89 5.48
CA LEU A 144 35.27 -23.75 5.20
C LEU A 144 35.49 -23.10 3.84
N VAL A 145 34.69 -23.46 2.83
CA VAL A 145 34.79 -22.90 1.48
C VAL A 145 34.57 -21.40 1.52
N ARG A 146 33.51 -20.93 2.20
CA ARG A 146 33.24 -19.50 2.35
C ARG A 146 34.38 -18.76 3.06
N ARG A 147 34.83 -19.29 4.21
CA ARG A 147 35.93 -18.67 5.00
C ARG A 147 37.25 -18.61 4.23
N SER A 148 37.50 -19.57 3.33
CA SER A 148 38.74 -19.58 2.53
C SER A 148 38.84 -18.41 1.55
N SER A 149 37.74 -17.70 1.24
CA SER A 149 37.72 -16.62 0.25
C SER A 149 36.64 -15.57 0.55
N GLU A 150 36.53 -15.12 1.81
CA GLU A 150 35.44 -14.24 2.27
C GLU A 150 35.28 -12.96 1.43
N THR A 151 36.39 -12.31 1.07
CA THR A 151 36.37 -11.10 0.23
C THR A 151 35.78 -11.38 -1.15
N ALA A 152 36.09 -12.53 -1.76
CA ALA A 152 35.59 -12.89 -3.09
C ALA A 152 34.10 -13.22 -3.07
N PHE A 153 33.61 -13.86 -2.00
CA PHE A 153 32.18 -14.13 -1.82
C PHE A 153 31.39 -12.90 -1.35
N GLY A 154 32.08 -11.83 -0.90
CA GLY A 154 31.45 -10.60 -0.42
C GLY A 154 30.50 -10.89 0.74
N VAL A 155 31.01 -11.59 1.76
CA VAL A 155 30.24 -12.04 2.92
C VAL A 155 29.71 -10.85 3.73
N LYS A 156 28.41 -10.88 4.02
CA LYS A 156 27.76 -10.02 5.01
C LYS A 156 27.09 -10.90 6.05
N MET A 157 27.39 -10.66 7.32
CA MET A 157 26.85 -11.46 8.42
C MET A 157 26.58 -10.57 9.63
N ASP A 158 25.30 -10.47 9.99
CA ASP A 158 24.81 -9.80 11.19
C ASP A 158 23.91 -10.78 11.98
N ASN A 159 23.39 -10.40 13.14
CA ASN A 159 22.40 -11.19 13.89
C ASN A 159 21.07 -10.44 14.05
N PHE A 160 19.98 -11.18 14.20
CA PHE A 160 18.75 -10.69 14.82
C PHE A 160 18.93 -10.56 16.34
N THR A 161 18.07 -9.80 17.02
CA THR A 161 18.24 -9.55 18.46
C THR A 161 17.54 -10.60 19.32
N ASN A 162 16.45 -11.20 18.83
CA ASN A 162 15.75 -12.28 19.52
C ASN A 162 16.64 -13.50 19.73
N HIS A 163 16.42 -14.14 20.88
CA HIS A 163 17.06 -15.40 21.24
C HIS A 163 16.07 -16.55 21.07
N PHE A 164 16.53 -17.64 20.48
CA PHE A 164 15.74 -18.86 20.35
C PHE A 164 16.50 -20.10 20.82
N ALA A 165 15.76 -21.09 21.33
CA ALA A 165 16.26 -22.43 21.64
C ALA A 165 15.37 -23.48 20.97
N TRP A 166 16.01 -24.47 20.33
CA TRP A 166 15.31 -25.51 19.57
C TRP A 166 15.29 -26.83 20.33
N PHE A 167 14.15 -27.17 20.91
CA PHE A 167 13.90 -28.43 21.62
C PHE A 167 13.05 -29.39 20.77
N GLY A 168 12.99 -30.64 21.23
CA GLY A 168 11.97 -31.60 20.85
C GLY A 168 10.93 -31.73 21.95
N ALA A 169 9.79 -32.33 21.65
CA ALA A 169 8.79 -32.71 22.65
C ALA A 169 8.37 -34.18 22.46
N ASN A 170 8.22 -34.90 23.57
CA ASN A 170 7.79 -36.30 23.58
C ASN A 170 6.26 -36.45 23.44
N ARG A 171 5.65 -35.62 22.59
CA ARG A 171 4.24 -35.70 22.20
C ARG A 171 4.05 -35.20 20.76
N PRO A 172 3.04 -35.70 20.04
CA PRO A 172 2.63 -35.08 18.78
C PRO A 172 1.75 -33.84 19.02
N PHE A 173 1.85 -32.86 18.13
CA PHE A 173 0.89 -31.75 18.00
C PHE A 173 0.05 -31.91 16.71
N THR A 174 -1.22 -31.49 16.76
CA THR A 174 -2.19 -31.69 15.68
C THR A 174 -1.89 -30.86 14.43
N THR A 175 -1.41 -29.64 14.62
CA THR A 175 -1.07 -28.68 13.56
C THR A 175 0.21 -27.95 13.93
N LEU A 176 0.82 -27.29 12.95
CA LEU A 176 1.78 -26.23 13.26
C LEU A 176 1.07 -25.16 14.06
N THR A 177 1.65 -24.84 15.21
CA THR A 177 1.08 -23.90 16.15
C THR A 177 2.15 -22.93 16.63
N GLN A 178 1.80 -21.64 16.66
CA GLN A 178 2.54 -20.63 17.41
C GLN A 178 1.78 -20.38 18.70
N THR A 179 2.46 -20.44 19.84
CA THR A 179 1.85 -20.17 21.14
C THR A 179 2.59 -19.04 21.83
N PHE A 180 1.90 -17.92 21.99
CA PHE A 180 2.39 -16.72 22.62
C PHE A 180 1.92 -16.69 24.07
N ILE A 181 2.84 -16.40 24.99
CA ILE A 181 2.54 -16.24 26.41
C ILE A 181 3.18 -14.96 26.94
N GLU A 182 2.52 -14.34 27.91
CA GLU A 182 3.06 -13.23 28.68
C GLU A 182 3.42 -13.74 30.08
N THR A 183 4.57 -13.32 30.59
CA THR A 183 5.05 -13.68 31.93
C THR A 183 5.50 -12.44 32.68
N GLU A 184 5.73 -12.55 33.99
CA GLU A 184 6.31 -11.44 34.77
C GLU A 184 7.70 -11.01 34.28
N LEU A 185 8.40 -11.88 33.54
CA LEU A 185 9.75 -11.64 33.03
C LEU A 185 9.77 -11.20 31.55
N GLY A 186 8.62 -11.17 30.88
CA GLY A 186 8.46 -10.77 29.48
C GLY A 186 7.71 -11.81 28.63
N ALA A 187 7.65 -11.54 27.33
CA ALA A 187 6.86 -12.31 26.37
C ALA A 187 7.68 -13.45 25.74
N PHE A 188 7.01 -14.58 25.50
CA PHE A 188 7.60 -15.73 24.81
C PHE A 188 6.69 -16.22 23.68
N ASN A 189 7.32 -16.78 22.66
CA ASN A 189 6.65 -17.54 21.63
C ASN A 189 7.21 -18.98 21.57
N ALA A 190 6.33 -19.96 21.42
CA ALA A 190 6.69 -21.33 21.08
C ALA A 190 6.14 -21.73 19.70
N HIS A 191 7.04 -22.11 18.79
CA HIS A 191 6.72 -22.72 17.52
C HIS A 191 6.83 -24.24 17.63
N HIS A 192 5.70 -24.94 17.49
CA HIS A 192 5.65 -26.39 17.63
C HIS A 192 4.81 -27.10 16.57
N TYR A 193 5.27 -28.29 16.18
CA TYR A 193 4.64 -29.16 15.19
C TYR A 193 5.20 -30.58 15.26
N ARG A 194 4.37 -31.58 14.94
CA ARG A 194 4.83 -32.97 14.83
C ARG A 194 5.70 -33.18 13.59
N PHE A 195 6.72 -34.01 13.71
CA PHE A 195 7.55 -34.45 12.58
C PHE A 195 7.69 -35.98 12.52
N SER A 196 7.24 -36.69 13.56
CA SER A 196 7.00 -38.13 13.59
C SER A 196 5.70 -38.39 14.38
N PRO A 197 5.17 -39.63 14.35
CA PRO A 197 3.93 -39.96 15.08
C PRO A 197 3.97 -39.71 16.59
N ASP A 198 5.16 -39.72 17.20
CA ASP A 198 5.37 -39.66 18.65
C ASP A 198 6.31 -38.52 19.10
N ARG A 199 6.76 -37.66 18.18
CA ARG A 199 7.67 -36.54 18.46
C ARG A 199 7.30 -35.27 17.70
N SER A 200 7.62 -34.15 18.34
CA SER A 200 7.43 -32.82 17.78
C SER A 200 8.65 -31.93 17.94
N THR A 201 8.78 -30.96 17.04
CA THR A 201 9.65 -29.80 17.21
C THR A 201 9.00 -28.85 18.20
N PHE A 202 9.80 -28.22 19.07
CA PHE A 202 9.37 -27.18 19.99
C PHE A 202 10.46 -26.10 20.08
N ILE A 203 10.30 -25.01 19.33
CA ILE A 203 11.25 -23.88 19.32
C ILE A 203 10.68 -22.79 20.22
N VAL A 204 11.45 -22.35 21.21
CA VAL A 204 11.08 -21.23 22.08
C VAL A 204 11.88 -20.00 21.65
N GLU A 205 11.23 -18.84 21.58
CA GLU A 205 11.82 -17.57 21.17
C GLU A 205 11.35 -16.44 22.11
N CYS A 206 12.26 -15.52 22.44
CA CYS A 206 11.99 -14.31 23.23
C CYS A 206 12.97 -13.18 22.87
N ASP A 207 12.62 -11.94 23.22
CA ASP A 207 13.51 -10.80 23.03
C ASP A 207 14.75 -10.84 23.95
N ASP A 208 15.72 -9.98 23.67
CA ASP A 208 16.98 -9.90 24.44
C ASP A 208 16.78 -9.55 25.91
N GLU A 209 15.78 -8.72 26.22
CA GLU A 209 15.52 -8.30 27.59
C GLU A 209 14.92 -9.43 28.42
N THR A 210 13.93 -10.13 27.88
CA THR A 210 13.31 -11.32 28.45
C THR A 210 14.35 -12.42 28.63
N PHE A 211 15.21 -12.64 27.62
CA PHE A 211 16.32 -13.59 27.70
C PHE A 211 17.24 -13.31 28.90
N ARG A 212 17.65 -12.03 29.07
CA ARG A 212 18.50 -11.61 30.19
C ARG A 212 17.82 -11.74 31.54
N ARG A 213 16.55 -11.31 31.66
CA ARG A 213 15.77 -11.37 32.90
C ARG A 213 15.58 -12.81 33.40
N ASN A 214 15.48 -13.76 32.49
CA ASN A 214 15.38 -15.19 32.81
C ASN A 214 16.74 -15.86 33.12
N GLY A 215 17.86 -15.17 32.92
CA GLY A 215 19.19 -15.71 33.22
C GLY A 215 19.64 -16.84 32.28
N PHE A 216 19.02 -16.97 31.09
CA PHE A 216 19.29 -18.08 30.16
C PHE A 216 20.75 -18.15 29.68
N ALA A 217 21.51 -17.05 29.77
CA ALA A 217 22.92 -17.00 29.40
C ALA A 217 23.84 -17.84 30.31
N THR A 218 23.45 -18.10 31.56
CA THR A 218 24.32 -18.71 32.57
C THR A 218 23.90 -20.11 33.01
N ILE A 219 22.71 -20.55 32.59
CA ILE A 219 22.15 -21.84 33.01
C ILE A 219 22.44 -22.93 31.96
N SER A 220 22.37 -24.19 32.39
CA SER A 220 22.57 -25.34 31.52
C SER A 220 21.41 -25.55 30.52
N GLU A 221 21.67 -26.36 29.50
CA GLU A 221 20.65 -26.79 28.52
C GLU A 221 19.48 -27.52 29.19
N GLY A 222 19.76 -28.34 30.22
CA GLY A 222 18.73 -29.06 30.98
C GLY A 222 17.86 -28.13 31.85
N GLU A 223 18.49 -27.16 32.52
CA GLU A 223 17.75 -26.13 33.28
C GLU A 223 16.89 -25.27 32.35
N SER A 224 17.42 -24.87 31.18
CA SER A 224 16.66 -24.15 30.16
C SER A 224 15.44 -24.95 29.69
N ALA A 225 15.60 -26.24 29.42
CA ALA A 225 14.51 -27.12 29.01
C ALA A 225 13.45 -27.27 30.11
N GLN A 226 13.85 -27.32 31.38
CA GLN A 226 12.92 -27.39 32.51
C GLN A 226 12.11 -26.09 32.65
N ILE A 227 12.78 -24.92 32.62
CA ILE A 227 12.09 -23.62 32.67
C ILE A 227 11.09 -23.50 31.52
N CYS A 228 11.50 -23.81 30.29
CA CYS A 228 10.59 -23.79 29.14
C CYS A 228 9.45 -24.82 29.28
N THR A 229 9.69 -25.96 29.92
CA THR A 229 8.62 -26.94 30.21
C THR A 229 7.58 -26.36 31.15
N ASP A 230 8.02 -25.64 32.19
CA ASP A 230 7.13 -25.01 33.17
C ASP A 230 6.35 -23.84 32.55
N LEU A 231 7.03 -22.97 31.77
CA LEU A 231 6.41 -21.85 31.05
C LEU A 231 5.31 -22.31 30.10
N PHE A 232 5.53 -23.42 29.40
CA PHE A 232 4.59 -23.97 28.42
C PHE A 232 3.85 -25.22 28.93
N ALA A 233 3.70 -25.40 30.25
CA ALA A 233 3.09 -26.59 30.84
C ALA A 233 1.68 -26.87 30.31
N HIS A 234 0.88 -25.82 30.08
CA HIS A 234 -0.46 -25.93 29.51
C HIS A 234 -0.46 -26.40 28.04
N VAL A 235 0.60 -26.10 27.27
CA VAL A 235 0.79 -26.58 25.90
C VAL A 235 1.32 -28.01 25.90
N LEU A 236 2.22 -28.33 26.82
CA LEU A 236 2.92 -29.60 26.86
C LEU A 236 2.08 -30.72 27.50
N GLU A 237 1.09 -30.39 28.34
CA GLU A 237 0.19 -31.35 29.02
C GLU A 237 0.95 -32.51 29.69
N GLY A 238 2.04 -32.17 30.39
CA GLY A 238 2.89 -33.13 31.10
C GLY A 238 3.99 -33.79 30.25
N ALA A 239 4.12 -33.46 28.96
CA ALA A 239 5.25 -33.88 28.15
C ALA A 239 6.54 -33.13 28.50
N SER A 240 7.68 -33.81 28.47
CA SER A 240 9.00 -33.19 28.68
C SER A 240 9.62 -32.71 27.36
N LEU A 241 10.35 -31.60 27.44
CA LEU A 241 11.21 -31.14 26.36
C LEU A 241 12.49 -31.99 26.25
N VAL A 242 12.88 -32.30 25.02
CA VAL A 242 14.06 -33.09 24.67
C VAL A 242 15.15 -32.15 24.17
N THR A 243 16.38 -32.36 24.65
CA THR A 243 17.55 -31.53 24.33
C THR A 243 18.44 -32.20 23.27
N ASN A 244 18.97 -31.42 22.34
CA ASN A 244 19.95 -31.87 21.34
C ASN A 244 20.81 -30.69 20.85
N LYS A 245 21.71 -30.21 21.72
CA LYS A 245 22.43 -28.93 21.55
C LYS A 245 21.47 -27.75 21.36
N SER A 246 20.37 -27.80 22.10
CA SER A 246 19.28 -26.83 22.27
C SER A 246 19.73 -25.61 23.05
N LEU A 247 20.85 -25.02 22.64
CA LEU A 247 21.39 -23.80 23.22
C LEU A 247 20.63 -22.58 22.70
N TRP A 248 20.43 -21.59 23.56
CA TRP A 248 19.91 -20.28 23.17
C TRP A 248 20.88 -19.56 22.24
N ARG A 249 20.37 -19.05 21.12
CA ARG A 249 21.16 -18.35 20.10
C ARG A 249 20.35 -17.26 19.43
N GLN A 250 21.05 -16.27 18.91
CA GLN A 250 20.50 -15.31 17.96
C GLN A 250 20.60 -15.87 16.54
N PHE A 251 19.59 -15.59 15.71
CA PHE A 251 19.58 -16.08 14.33
C PHE A 251 20.52 -15.23 13.45
N PRO A 252 21.46 -15.86 12.71
CA PRO A 252 22.39 -15.14 11.84
C PRO A 252 21.74 -14.72 10.52
N LYS A 253 21.94 -13.48 10.11
CA LYS A 253 21.63 -12.89 8.80
C LYS A 253 22.84 -12.98 7.88
N LEU A 254 23.07 -14.13 7.27
CA LEU A 254 24.15 -14.35 6.32
C LEU A 254 23.65 -14.09 4.89
N TRP A 255 24.43 -13.31 4.13
CA TRP A 255 24.30 -13.20 2.68
C TRP A 255 25.67 -13.03 2.01
N CYS A 256 25.98 -13.89 1.03
CA CYS A 256 27.12 -13.72 0.14
C CYS A 256 26.71 -12.99 -1.14
N ASN A 257 27.36 -11.86 -1.45
CA ASN A 257 27.13 -11.10 -2.69
C ASN A 257 27.54 -11.87 -3.95
N SER A 258 28.53 -12.75 -3.85
CA SER A 258 28.86 -13.74 -4.87
C SER A 258 28.76 -15.14 -4.26
N TRP A 259 28.21 -16.09 -5.01
CA TRP A 259 28.16 -17.50 -4.61
C TRP A 259 29.27 -18.31 -5.29
N VAL A 260 30.07 -17.66 -6.15
CA VAL A 260 31.16 -18.26 -6.93
C VAL A 260 32.45 -17.47 -6.71
N ALA A 261 33.56 -18.19 -6.48
CA ALA A 261 34.90 -17.63 -6.41
C ALA A 261 35.90 -18.57 -7.10
N GLY A 262 36.15 -18.32 -8.39
CA GLY A 262 36.89 -19.26 -9.23
C GLY A 262 36.16 -20.61 -9.30
N ARG A 263 36.87 -21.71 -9.08
CA ARG A 263 36.31 -23.07 -9.04
C ARG A 263 35.75 -23.49 -7.67
N LYS A 264 35.26 -22.51 -6.90
CA LYS A 264 34.59 -22.71 -5.60
C LYS A 264 33.19 -22.13 -5.67
N VAL A 265 32.19 -22.89 -5.20
CA VAL A 265 30.77 -22.47 -5.21
C VAL A 265 30.10 -22.77 -3.87
N LEU A 266 29.15 -21.91 -3.47
CA LEU A 266 28.39 -22.02 -2.23
C LEU A 266 26.90 -22.26 -2.52
N LEU A 267 26.23 -22.99 -1.62
CA LEU A 267 24.77 -23.20 -1.65
C LEU A 267 24.18 -23.36 -0.24
N GLY A 268 22.88 -23.10 -0.09
CA GLY A 268 22.19 -23.16 1.20
C GLY A 268 22.84 -22.26 2.26
N ASP A 269 22.83 -22.72 3.53
CA ASP A 269 23.38 -21.99 4.69
C ASP A 269 24.88 -21.64 4.59
N ALA A 270 25.61 -22.18 3.60
CA ALA A 270 26.96 -21.75 3.30
C ALA A 270 26.99 -20.40 2.57
N ALA A 271 25.97 -20.09 1.75
CA ALA A 271 25.85 -18.88 0.93
C ALA A 271 24.91 -17.83 1.53
N HIS A 272 23.82 -18.25 2.16
CA HIS A 272 22.80 -17.36 2.72
C HIS A 272 21.99 -18.10 3.78
N THR A 273 21.40 -17.38 4.73
CA THR A 273 20.48 -17.97 5.72
C THR A 273 19.07 -17.38 5.57
N ALA A 274 18.05 -18.18 5.89
CA ALA A 274 16.65 -17.76 5.92
C ALA A 274 16.03 -18.12 7.27
N HIS A 275 15.45 -17.13 7.95
CA HIS A 275 14.79 -17.32 9.24
C HIS A 275 13.70 -18.40 9.15
N PHE A 276 13.57 -19.21 10.20
CA PHE A 276 12.62 -20.33 10.23
C PHE A 276 11.15 -19.88 10.27
N SER A 277 10.89 -18.59 10.44
CA SER A 277 9.55 -17.96 10.44
C SER A 277 8.73 -18.21 9.16
N ILE A 278 9.39 -18.56 8.05
CA ILE A 278 8.73 -18.92 6.78
C ILE A 278 9.00 -20.36 6.33
N GLY A 279 9.63 -21.19 7.17
CA GLY A 279 9.85 -22.63 6.90
C GLY A 279 10.58 -22.93 5.59
N SER A 280 11.52 -22.09 5.15
CA SER A 280 12.09 -22.15 3.80
C SER A 280 13.58 -22.52 3.74
N GLY A 281 14.27 -22.71 4.87
CA GLY A 281 15.71 -22.98 4.88
C GLY A 281 16.12 -24.25 4.10
N THR A 282 15.56 -25.42 4.46
CA THR A 282 15.84 -26.68 3.77
C THR A 282 15.37 -26.64 2.31
N ARG A 283 14.22 -26.01 2.05
CA ARG A 283 13.72 -25.79 0.68
C ARG A 283 14.74 -25.05 -0.17
N LEU A 284 15.23 -23.89 0.30
CA LEU A 284 16.19 -23.07 -0.43
C LEU A 284 17.46 -23.86 -0.73
N ALA A 285 17.98 -24.61 0.25
CA ALA A 285 19.17 -25.43 0.06
C ALA A 285 19.00 -26.51 -1.04
N LEU A 286 17.81 -27.14 -1.13
CA LEU A 286 17.50 -28.12 -2.18
C LEU A 286 17.29 -27.45 -3.55
N GLU A 287 16.63 -26.30 -3.60
CA GLU A 287 16.45 -25.52 -4.83
C GLU A 287 17.80 -25.00 -5.38
N ASP A 288 18.70 -24.57 -4.50
CA ASP A 288 20.06 -24.15 -4.86
C ASP A 288 20.85 -25.31 -5.46
N ALA A 289 20.77 -26.51 -4.86
CA ALA A 289 21.36 -27.73 -5.39
C ALA A 289 20.81 -28.08 -6.79
N ILE A 290 19.50 -28.00 -6.98
CA ILE A 290 18.87 -28.26 -8.30
C ILE A 290 19.37 -27.27 -9.34
N ALA A 291 19.39 -25.97 -9.01
CA ALA A 291 19.83 -24.94 -9.93
C ALA A 291 21.31 -25.11 -10.31
N LEU A 292 22.18 -25.33 -9.33
CA LEU A 292 23.61 -25.53 -9.58
C LEU A 292 23.85 -26.72 -10.50
N VAL A 293 23.26 -27.88 -10.19
CA VAL A 293 23.48 -29.10 -11.00
C VAL A 293 22.87 -28.96 -12.39
N THR A 294 21.72 -28.28 -12.52
CA THR A 294 21.11 -27.99 -13.82
C THR A 294 22.06 -27.15 -14.68
N CYS A 295 22.63 -26.07 -14.13
CA CYS A 295 23.60 -25.24 -14.84
C CYS A 295 24.85 -26.04 -15.22
N LEU A 296 25.41 -26.84 -14.30
CA LEU A 296 26.59 -27.70 -14.56
C LEU A 296 26.34 -28.73 -15.66
N SER A 297 25.15 -29.33 -15.70
CA SER A 297 24.80 -30.34 -16.72
C SER A 297 24.47 -29.74 -18.09
N SER A 298 24.03 -28.48 -18.13
CA SER A 298 23.53 -27.82 -19.35
C SER A 298 24.59 -27.01 -20.09
N HIS A 299 25.73 -26.73 -19.44
CA HIS A 299 26.82 -25.95 -20.03
C HIS A 299 28.07 -26.82 -20.24
N PRO A 300 28.77 -26.69 -21.39
CA PRO A 300 29.97 -27.49 -21.67
C PRO A 300 31.22 -27.02 -20.91
N ASP A 301 31.25 -25.75 -20.47
CA ASP A 301 32.32 -25.19 -19.66
C ASP A 301 31.82 -24.86 -18.24
N VAL A 302 32.62 -25.21 -17.24
CA VAL A 302 32.25 -25.05 -15.82
C VAL A 302 32.20 -23.58 -15.41
N ASP A 303 33.05 -22.71 -15.98
CA ASP A 303 33.03 -21.29 -15.60
C ASP A 303 31.73 -20.63 -16.10
N ASP A 304 31.29 -20.99 -17.31
CA ASP A 304 30.00 -20.56 -17.86
C ASP A 304 28.83 -21.08 -17.01
N ALA A 305 28.89 -22.35 -16.58
CA ALA A 305 27.88 -22.94 -15.70
C ALA A 305 27.76 -22.20 -14.36
N LEU A 306 28.89 -21.88 -13.74
CA LEU A 306 28.93 -21.18 -12.46
C LEU A 306 28.45 -19.73 -12.60
N ALA A 307 28.81 -19.06 -13.69
CA ALA A 307 28.29 -17.72 -14.01
C ALA A 307 26.76 -17.73 -14.20
N ALA A 308 26.22 -18.74 -14.90
CA ALA A 308 24.78 -18.92 -15.06
C ALA A 308 24.08 -19.15 -13.70
N TYR A 309 24.61 -20.06 -12.86
CA TYR A 309 24.06 -20.31 -11.53
C TYR A 309 24.01 -19.03 -10.67
N GLN A 310 25.11 -18.27 -10.64
CA GLN A 310 25.19 -16.98 -9.95
C GLN A 310 24.13 -16.00 -10.47
N MET A 311 23.99 -15.87 -11.79
CA MET A 311 23.10 -14.89 -12.43
C MET A 311 21.62 -15.26 -12.27
N GLU A 312 21.27 -16.53 -12.43
CA GLU A 312 19.88 -16.99 -12.50
C GLU A 312 19.31 -17.29 -11.12
N ARG A 313 20.07 -17.96 -10.24
CA ARG A 313 19.54 -18.44 -8.96
C ARG A 313 19.57 -17.38 -7.87
N GLN A 314 20.65 -16.60 -7.77
CA GLN A 314 20.84 -15.64 -6.68
C GLN A 314 19.67 -14.64 -6.55
N PRO A 315 19.14 -14.02 -7.63
CA PRO A 315 18.03 -13.07 -7.52
C PRO A 315 16.73 -13.73 -7.02
N ILE A 316 16.50 -15.00 -7.34
CA ILE A 316 15.33 -15.76 -6.90
C ILE A 316 15.42 -16.07 -5.41
N ALA A 317 16.57 -16.58 -4.95
CA ALA A 317 16.83 -16.83 -3.55
C ALA A 317 16.76 -15.55 -2.72
N LYS A 318 17.30 -14.43 -3.22
CA LYS A 318 17.29 -13.13 -2.54
C LYS A 318 15.87 -12.67 -2.20
N LYS A 319 14.90 -12.85 -3.11
CA LYS A 319 13.48 -12.51 -2.83
C LYS A 319 12.90 -13.30 -1.65
N ILE A 320 13.28 -14.57 -1.51
CA ILE A 320 12.78 -15.42 -0.42
C ILE A 320 13.50 -15.07 0.88
N VAL A 321 14.81 -14.85 0.85
CA VAL A 321 15.61 -14.42 2.01
C VAL A 321 15.14 -13.05 2.52
N ASP A 322 14.86 -12.10 1.64
CA ASP A 322 14.34 -10.80 2.03
C ASP A 322 12.96 -10.91 2.70
N ALA A 323 12.07 -11.74 2.17
CA ALA A 323 10.79 -12.01 2.82
C ALA A 323 10.95 -12.72 4.17
N ALA A 324 11.94 -13.60 4.32
CA ALA A 324 12.28 -14.22 5.61
C ALA A 324 12.78 -13.18 6.61
N ASN A 325 13.61 -12.24 6.16
CA ASN A 325 14.13 -11.15 7.00
C ASN A 325 13.02 -10.19 7.43
N THR A 326 12.15 -9.75 6.51
CA THR A 326 10.97 -8.94 6.85
C THR A 326 10.07 -9.69 7.85
N SER A 327 9.83 -10.98 7.60
CA SER A 327 9.06 -11.79 8.54
C SER A 327 9.76 -11.95 9.89
N ALA A 328 11.10 -11.96 9.97
CA ALA A 328 11.84 -12.07 11.22
C ALA A 328 11.78 -10.76 12.02
N THR A 329 11.81 -9.61 11.35
CA THR A 329 11.57 -8.30 12.00
C THR A 329 10.22 -8.24 12.70
N TRP A 330 9.19 -8.93 12.19
CA TRP A 330 7.92 -9.07 12.91
C TRP A 330 8.08 -9.80 14.26
N TYR A 331 8.92 -10.83 14.32
CA TYR A 331 9.20 -11.56 15.56
C TYR A 331 10.01 -10.71 16.54
N GLU A 332 10.88 -9.81 16.08
CA GLU A 332 11.60 -8.86 16.96
C GLU A 332 10.64 -7.94 17.74
N HIS A 333 9.38 -7.82 17.30
CA HIS A 333 8.36 -6.96 17.89
C HIS A 333 7.06 -7.69 18.22
N PHE A 334 7.06 -9.03 18.34
CA PHE A 334 5.80 -9.77 18.53
C PHE A 334 5.10 -9.42 19.85
N ALA A 335 5.85 -8.98 20.88
CA ALA A 335 5.29 -8.59 22.18
C ALA A 335 4.30 -7.41 22.05
N ASP A 336 4.64 -6.40 21.25
CA ASP A 336 3.74 -5.27 20.97
C ASP A 336 2.49 -5.73 20.22
N LYS A 337 2.67 -6.71 19.32
CA LYS A 337 1.58 -7.28 18.53
C LYS A 337 0.61 -8.09 19.39
N MET A 338 1.05 -8.70 20.48
CA MET A 338 0.18 -9.49 21.38
C MET A 338 -0.96 -8.67 22.01
N GLN A 339 -0.92 -7.34 21.93
CA GLN A 339 -2.02 -6.46 22.36
C GLN A 339 -3.20 -6.42 21.37
N LEU A 340 -3.00 -6.91 20.15
CA LEU A 340 -4.06 -7.01 19.15
C LEU A 340 -5.11 -8.05 19.55
N ALA A 341 -6.36 -7.82 19.16
CA ALA A 341 -7.38 -8.86 19.30
C ALA A 341 -7.01 -10.09 18.44
N PRO A 342 -7.45 -11.31 18.80
CA PRO A 342 -6.95 -12.54 18.17
C PRO A 342 -7.05 -12.57 16.64
N LEU A 343 -8.15 -12.09 16.05
CA LEU A 343 -8.33 -12.07 14.60
C LEU A 343 -7.45 -11.02 13.91
N ASP A 344 -7.21 -9.86 14.53
CA ASP A 344 -6.29 -8.83 14.02
C ASP A 344 -4.85 -9.30 14.09
N PHE A 345 -4.47 -9.93 15.21
CA PHE A 345 -3.16 -10.56 15.35
C PHE A 345 -2.93 -11.61 14.27
N ALA A 346 -3.92 -12.46 14.01
CA ALA A 346 -3.83 -13.49 13.00
C ALA A 346 -3.69 -12.90 11.59
N PHE A 347 -4.40 -11.80 11.30
CA PHE A 347 -4.26 -11.08 10.05
C PHE A 347 -2.87 -10.44 9.88
N ASP A 348 -2.40 -9.71 10.89
CA ASP A 348 -1.06 -9.09 10.94
C ASP A 348 0.04 -10.17 10.81
N TYR A 349 -0.12 -11.30 11.51
CA TYR A 349 0.77 -12.46 11.38
C TYR A 349 0.78 -12.98 9.95
N MET A 350 -0.37 -13.21 9.31
CA MET A 350 -0.41 -13.77 7.95
C MET A 350 0.20 -12.84 6.89
N THR A 351 0.13 -11.53 7.12
CA THR A 351 0.64 -10.51 6.18
C THR A 351 2.08 -10.06 6.47
N ARG A 352 2.68 -10.49 7.59
CA ARG A 352 4.02 -10.07 8.10
C ARG A 352 5.18 -10.11 7.10
N SER A 353 5.13 -10.98 6.10
CA SER A 353 6.21 -11.11 5.10
C SER A 353 6.09 -10.12 3.94
N GLY A 354 4.97 -9.38 3.85
CA GLY A 354 4.61 -8.51 2.73
C GLY A 354 4.23 -9.27 1.45
N ARG A 355 4.20 -10.61 1.47
CA ARG A 355 3.91 -11.46 0.29
C ARG A 355 2.46 -11.94 0.20
N VAL A 356 1.70 -11.80 1.27
CA VAL A 356 0.29 -12.20 1.35
C VAL A 356 -0.51 -10.93 1.54
N ASP A 357 -1.32 -10.58 0.54
CA ASP A 357 -2.31 -9.50 0.64
C ASP A 357 -3.70 -10.07 0.98
N MET A 358 -4.68 -9.19 1.14
CA MET A 358 -6.07 -9.56 1.45
C MET A 358 -6.66 -10.55 0.43
N ASP A 359 -6.46 -10.30 -0.87
CA ASP A 359 -7.02 -11.13 -1.93
C ASP A 359 -6.39 -12.53 -1.91
N ARG A 360 -5.08 -12.60 -1.70
CA ARG A 360 -4.37 -13.87 -1.54
C ARG A 360 -4.80 -14.59 -0.26
N LEU A 361 -5.05 -13.87 0.82
CA LEU A 361 -5.49 -14.47 2.08
C LEU A 361 -6.91 -15.03 1.99
N ARG A 362 -7.82 -14.38 1.26
CA ARG A 362 -9.16 -14.95 0.95
C ARG A 362 -9.09 -16.26 0.17
N GLN A 363 -8.08 -16.41 -0.70
CA GLN A 363 -7.86 -17.65 -1.43
C GLN A 363 -7.22 -18.73 -0.56
N LEU A 364 -6.27 -18.35 0.30
CA LEU A 364 -5.51 -19.28 1.13
C LEU A 364 -6.29 -19.78 2.36
N ALA A 365 -7.01 -18.88 3.03
CA ALA A 365 -7.72 -19.11 4.29
C ALA A 365 -9.13 -18.46 4.27
N PRO A 366 -10.06 -18.97 3.43
CA PRO A 366 -11.38 -18.38 3.24
C PRO A 366 -12.25 -18.34 4.51
N GLU A 367 -12.18 -19.35 5.38
CA GLU A 367 -12.99 -19.37 6.61
C GLU A 367 -12.49 -18.34 7.61
N PHE A 368 -11.16 -18.24 7.77
CA PHE A 368 -10.53 -17.19 8.57
C PHE A 368 -10.92 -15.80 8.08
N MET A 369 -10.81 -15.55 6.77
CA MET A 369 -11.15 -14.25 6.21
C MET A 369 -12.62 -13.90 6.37
N THR A 370 -13.52 -14.88 6.27
CA THR A 370 -14.95 -14.67 6.54
C THR A 370 -15.15 -14.19 7.98
N ARG A 371 -14.56 -14.88 8.96
CA ARG A 371 -14.65 -14.48 10.38
C ARG A 371 -14.02 -13.12 10.65
N TYR A 372 -12.85 -12.84 10.06
CA TYR A 372 -12.16 -11.56 10.20
C TYR A 372 -12.97 -10.39 9.61
N GLU A 373 -13.56 -10.57 8.43
CA GLU A 373 -14.39 -9.55 7.80
C GLU A 373 -15.73 -9.35 8.53
N GLU A 374 -16.33 -10.41 9.06
CA GLU A 374 -17.53 -10.32 9.90
C GLU A 374 -17.24 -9.59 11.21
N ASP A 375 -16.15 -9.92 11.89
CA ASP A 375 -15.71 -9.24 13.12
C ASP A 375 -15.42 -7.76 12.85
N ASN A 376 -14.71 -7.43 11.75
CA ASN A 376 -14.50 -6.04 11.34
C ASN A 376 -15.79 -5.29 11.01
N ARG A 377 -16.74 -5.94 10.32
CA ARG A 377 -18.07 -5.35 10.08
C ARG A 377 -18.82 -5.12 11.39
N MET A 378 -18.74 -6.03 12.36
CA MET A 378 -19.40 -5.88 13.66
C MET A 378 -18.73 -4.81 14.54
N ARG A 379 -17.40 -4.67 14.47
CA ARG A 379 -16.62 -3.63 15.16
C ARG A 379 -16.77 -2.24 14.53
N SER A 380 -17.11 -2.15 13.25
CA SER A 380 -17.37 -0.89 12.56
C SER A 380 -18.61 -0.11 13.07
N GLY A 381 -19.23 -0.56 14.16
CA GLY A 381 -20.38 0.06 14.82
C GLY A 381 -20.13 1.39 15.55
N ALA A 382 -18.90 1.89 15.60
CA ALA A 382 -18.62 3.29 15.95
C ALA A 382 -17.29 3.71 15.30
N ILE A 383 -17.37 4.49 14.22
CA ILE A 383 -16.22 5.25 13.75
C ILE A 383 -16.06 6.39 14.75
N SER A 384 -14.88 6.48 15.36
CA SER A 384 -14.52 7.59 16.25
C SER A 384 -13.59 8.52 15.50
N ASP A 385 -13.76 9.82 15.68
CA ASP A 385 -12.77 10.81 15.25
C ASP A 385 -11.46 10.58 16.03
N PRO A 386 -10.31 10.33 15.37
CA PRO A 386 -9.04 10.19 16.07
C PRO A 386 -8.49 11.53 16.56
N VAL A 387 -9.01 12.67 16.08
CA VAL A 387 -8.58 14.01 16.49
C VAL A 387 -9.28 14.39 17.80
N GLY A 388 -8.49 14.61 18.85
CA GLY A 388 -9.04 14.95 20.18
C GLY A 388 -9.75 16.31 20.20
N ASP A 389 -10.80 16.43 21.01
CA ASP A 389 -11.70 17.61 21.04
C ASP A 389 -11.03 18.95 21.43
N ALA A 390 -9.81 18.93 21.95
CA ALA A 390 -9.10 20.10 22.49
C ALA A 390 -7.79 20.42 21.75
N THR A 391 -7.75 20.21 20.42
CA THR A 391 -6.58 20.61 19.62
C THR A 391 -6.34 22.11 19.64
N ALA A 392 -5.07 22.53 19.51
CA ALA A 392 -4.72 23.94 19.44
C ALA A 392 -5.32 24.62 18.21
N GLY A 393 -5.41 23.87 17.09
CA GLY A 393 -6.08 24.32 15.88
C GLY A 393 -7.57 24.61 16.09
N ALA A 394 -8.33 23.69 16.68
CA ALA A 394 -9.75 23.93 16.97
C ALA A 394 -9.97 25.14 17.88
N ALA A 395 -9.12 25.29 18.92
CA ALA A 395 -9.17 26.43 19.83
C ALA A 395 -8.86 27.77 19.12
N GLU A 396 -7.94 27.79 18.16
CA GLU A 396 -7.58 28.99 17.38
C GLU A 396 -8.78 29.59 16.63
N ILE A 397 -9.64 28.73 16.09
CA ILE A 397 -10.83 29.14 15.32
C ILE A 397 -12.13 29.08 16.14
N GLY A 398 -12.06 28.75 17.43
CA GLY A 398 -13.21 28.65 18.32
C GLY A 398 -14.20 27.55 17.93
N PHE A 399 -13.72 26.44 17.37
CA PHE A 399 -14.57 25.35 16.90
C PHE A 399 -14.92 24.37 18.03
N CYS A 400 -16.20 23.99 18.14
CA CYS A 400 -16.70 23.00 19.08
C CYS A 400 -17.42 21.89 18.31
N LYS A 401 -16.83 20.69 18.28
CA LYS A 401 -17.34 19.55 17.51
C LYS A 401 -18.79 19.19 17.86
N GLU A 402 -19.15 19.22 19.14
CA GLU A 402 -20.47 18.82 19.63
C GLU A 402 -21.63 19.70 19.13
N ASP A 403 -21.34 20.92 18.70
CA ASP A 403 -22.35 21.83 18.14
C ASP A 403 -22.77 21.43 16.71
N HIS A 404 -22.07 20.48 16.09
CA HIS A 404 -22.21 20.11 14.68
C HIS A 404 -22.62 18.65 14.46
N ARG A 405 -23.74 18.27 15.08
CA ARG A 405 -24.28 16.90 15.06
C ARG A 405 -24.76 16.39 13.69
N ASN A 406 -25.14 17.29 12.78
CA ASN A 406 -25.60 16.91 11.44
C ASN A 406 -25.23 18.00 10.42
N CYS A 407 -24.45 17.63 9.40
CA CYS A 407 -24.01 18.58 8.37
C CYS A 407 -25.13 19.17 7.50
N SER A 408 -26.36 18.66 7.56
CA SER A 408 -27.47 19.23 6.77
C SER A 408 -27.82 20.66 7.15
N VAL A 409 -27.45 21.11 8.36
CA VAL A 409 -27.64 22.51 8.80
C VAL A 409 -27.04 23.54 7.84
N VAL A 410 -25.96 23.17 7.13
CA VAL A 410 -25.34 24.00 6.08
C VAL A 410 -26.35 24.46 5.03
N LEU A 411 -27.30 23.61 4.66
CA LEU A 411 -28.39 23.97 3.76
C LEU A 411 -29.60 24.50 4.55
N TRP A 412 -30.03 23.79 5.61
CA TRP A 412 -31.30 24.05 6.30
C TRP A 412 -31.37 25.41 7.01
N ASP A 413 -30.26 25.95 7.52
CA ASP A 413 -30.23 27.25 8.19
C ASP A 413 -30.65 28.41 7.27
N ASN A 414 -30.55 28.21 5.94
CA ASN A 414 -30.96 29.21 4.97
C ASN A 414 -32.48 29.38 4.86
N LEU A 415 -33.30 28.46 5.41
CA LEU A 415 -34.75 28.70 5.56
C LEU A 415 -35.04 29.93 6.42
N HIS A 416 -34.21 30.15 7.45
CA HIS A 416 -34.33 31.30 8.33
C HIS A 416 -33.53 32.51 7.80
N ARG A 417 -32.39 32.26 7.14
CA ARG A 417 -31.50 33.32 6.66
C ARG A 417 -32.01 34.03 5.41
N ASN A 418 -32.37 33.30 4.34
CA ASN A 418 -32.70 33.86 3.03
C ASN A 418 -33.44 32.86 2.10
N PRO A 419 -34.64 32.39 2.47
CA PRO A 419 -35.33 31.27 1.80
C PRO A 419 -35.65 31.51 0.31
N ASP A 420 -35.90 32.76 -0.08
CA ASP A 420 -36.28 33.13 -1.46
C ASP A 420 -35.08 33.45 -2.35
N LYS A 421 -33.86 33.43 -1.79
CA LYS A 421 -32.64 33.65 -2.58
C LYS A 421 -32.31 32.39 -3.39
N LEU A 422 -31.77 32.57 -4.59
CA LEU A 422 -31.21 31.48 -5.39
C LEU A 422 -30.07 30.79 -4.63
N ALA A 423 -30.24 29.48 -4.41
CA ALA A 423 -29.19 28.61 -3.90
C ALA A 423 -28.35 28.06 -5.06
N VAL A 424 -29.02 27.64 -6.13
CA VAL A 424 -28.37 27.10 -7.34
C VAL A 424 -28.91 27.76 -8.60
N ILE A 425 -28.02 27.96 -9.56
CA ILE A 425 -28.32 28.40 -10.93
C ILE A 425 -27.52 27.57 -11.92
N GLY A 426 -27.96 27.54 -13.18
CA GLY A 426 -27.23 26.87 -14.26
C GLY A 426 -28.13 26.41 -15.40
N PRO A 427 -27.55 25.75 -16.43
CA PRO A 427 -28.30 25.27 -17.59
C PRO A 427 -29.32 24.17 -17.26
N ALA A 428 -29.14 23.45 -16.14
CA ALA A 428 -30.09 22.45 -15.64
C ALA A 428 -31.24 23.06 -14.82
N GLY A 429 -31.32 24.39 -14.73
CA GLY A 429 -32.35 25.14 -14.01
C GLY A 429 -31.85 25.78 -12.72
N SER A 430 -32.72 26.58 -12.10
CA SER A 430 -32.46 27.29 -10.86
C SER A 430 -33.35 26.79 -9.72
N ARG A 431 -32.87 26.93 -8.48
CA ARG A 431 -33.68 26.75 -7.27
C ARG A 431 -33.33 27.83 -6.25
N THR A 432 -34.35 28.37 -5.62
CA THR A 432 -34.20 29.09 -4.35
C THR A 432 -33.82 28.13 -3.22
N TYR A 433 -33.33 28.65 -2.09
CA TYR A 433 -33.05 27.84 -0.91
C TYR A 433 -34.29 27.05 -0.45
N SER A 434 -35.46 27.69 -0.42
CA SER A 434 -36.71 27.03 -0.02
C SER A 434 -37.15 25.92 -0.98
N GLU A 435 -36.92 26.08 -2.29
CA GLU A 435 -37.19 25.04 -3.28
C GLU A 435 -36.19 23.89 -3.18
N LEU A 436 -34.90 24.19 -3.07
CA LEU A 436 -33.86 23.17 -2.96
C LEU A 436 -34.04 22.33 -1.69
N ILE A 437 -34.46 22.94 -0.58
CA ILE A 437 -34.71 22.23 0.67
C ILE A 437 -35.94 21.33 0.59
N ARG A 438 -36.99 21.76 -0.12
CA ARG A 438 -38.14 20.88 -0.42
C ARG A 438 -37.74 19.71 -1.30
N ASP A 439 -36.90 19.94 -2.32
CA ASP A 439 -36.35 18.88 -3.16
C ASP A 439 -35.49 17.91 -2.31
N ALA A 440 -34.67 18.43 -1.40
CA ALA A 440 -33.87 17.62 -0.48
C ALA A 440 -34.73 16.80 0.50
N ALA A 441 -35.81 17.38 1.04
CA ALA A 441 -36.75 16.69 1.90
C ALA A 441 -37.42 15.51 1.18
N LYS A 442 -37.79 15.69 -0.10
CA LYS A 442 -38.33 14.60 -0.93
C LYS A 442 -37.34 13.46 -1.07
N TRP A 443 -36.07 13.75 -1.38
CA TRP A 443 -35.04 12.72 -1.48
C TRP A 443 -34.87 11.94 -0.18
N GLY A 444 -34.71 12.62 0.95
CA GLY A 444 -34.56 11.95 2.25
C GLY A 444 -35.77 11.09 2.64
N ASN A 445 -36.99 11.58 2.39
CA ASN A 445 -38.21 10.81 2.63
C ASN A 445 -38.35 9.61 1.70
N ALA A 446 -37.96 9.75 0.42
CA ALA A 446 -37.98 8.63 -0.52
C ALA A 446 -36.97 7.53 -0.12
N PHE A 447 -35.77 7.91 0.32
CA PHE A 447 -34.79 6.95 0.85
C PHE A 447 -35.31 6.21 2.10
N LYS A 448 -35.99 6.92 3.02
CA LYS A 448 -36.66 6.29 4.18
C LYS A 448 -37.77 5.33 3.74
N ALA A 449 -38.64 5.76 2.81
CA ALA A 449 -39.72 4.94 2.28
C ALA A 449 -39.21 3.69 1.53
N ALA A 450 -38.01 3.79 0.95
CA ALA A 450 -37.33 2.69 0.29
C ALA A 450 -36.75 1.63 1.26
N GLY A 451 -36.84 1.87 2.57
CA GLY A 451 -36.45 0.91 3.61
C GLY A 451 -34.95 0.87 3.91
N LEU A 452 -34.21 1.94 3.58
CA LEU A 452 -32.82 2.10 4.00
C LEU A 452 -32.77 2.34 5.51
N LYS A 453 -31.71 1.85 6.17
CA LYS A 453 -31.42 2.12 7.58
C LYS A 453 -30.37 3.21 7.73
N ARG A 454 -30.37 3.90 8.88
CA ARG A 454 -29.35 4.92 9.22
C ARG A 454 -27.95 4.32 9.06
N GLY A 455 -27.04 5.05 8.44
CA GLY A 455 -25.67 4.60 8.13
C GLY A 455 -25.54 3.75 6.85
N GLU A 456 -26.64 3.42 6.15
CA GLU A 456 -26.56 2.78 4.83
C GLU A 456 -26.04 3.77 3.78
N ARG A 457 -25.21 3.24 2.86
CA ARG A 457 -24.53 4.02 1.83
C ARG A 457 -25.37 4.14 0.57
N ILE A 458 -25.27 5.29 -0.08
CA ILE A 458 -25.97 5.58 -1.33
C ILE A 458 -24.95 6.13 -2.36
N PRO A 459 -24.47 5.30 -3.30
CA PRO A 459 -23.56 5.72 -4.36
C PRO A 459 -24.20 6.75 -5.28
N PHE A 460 -23.50 7.87 -5.47
CA PHE A 460 -23.91 8.97 -6.34
C PHE A 460 -23.01 8.97 -7.57
N PHE A 461 -23.59 8.59 -8.71
CA PHE A 461 -22.99 8.71 -10.03
C PHE A 461 -23.65 9.88 -10.77
N LEU A 462 -23.51 11.07 -10.16
CA LEU A 462 -24.24 12.29 -10.50
C LEU A 462 -23.30 13.39 -11.02
N ASP A 463 -23.79 14.20 -11.97
CA ASP A 463 -23.10 15.41 -12.44
C ASP A 463 -23.65 16.64 -11.71
N ASP A 464 -23.03 17.79 -11.96
CA ASP A 464 -23.36 19.06 -11.29
C ASP A 464 -24.68 19.63 -11.81
N THR A 465 -25.78 19.15 -11.22
CA THR A 465 -27.16 19.58 -11.46
C THR A 465 -27.88 19.82 -10.12
N PRO A 466 -29.04 20.51 -10.07
CA PRO A 466 -29.78 20.73 -8.81
C PRO A 466 -30.14 19.43 -8.05
N SER A 467 -30.24 18.30 -8.76
CA SER A 467 -30.50 16.98 -8.18
C SER A 467 -29.38 16.52 -7.23
N PHE A 468 -28.12 16.88 -7.48
CA PHE A 468 -26.97 16.50 -6.65
C PHE A 468 -27.07 17.07 -5.23
N PRO A 469 -27.10 18.41 -5.00
CA PRO A 469 -27.21 18.95 -3.66
C PRO A 469 -28.52 18.54 -2.98
N ALA A 470 -29.63 18.45 -3.72
CA ALA A 470 -30.90 18.00 -3.15
C ALA A 470 -30.78 16.57 -2.58
N ALA A 471 -30.30 15.61 -3.38
CA ALA A 471 -30.14 14.23 -2.93
C ALA A 471 -29.12 14.11 -1.80
N PHE A 472 -28.00 14.85 -1.86
CA PHE A 472 -26.96 14.83 -0.84
C PHE A 472 -27.51 15.29 0.52
N PHE A 473 -28.09 16.50 0.55
CA PHE A 473 -28.60 17.09 1.77
C PHE A 473 -29.82 16.34 2.33
N GLY A 474 -30.66 15.77 1.45
CA GLY A 474 -31.73 14.86 1.84
C GLY A 474 -31.24 13.58 2.51
N ALA A 475 -30.18 12.97 1.96
CA ALA A 475 -29.57 11.75 2.49
C ALA A 475 -28.96 11.99 3.88
N VAL A 476 -28.07 12.98 4.03
CA VAL A 476 -27.38 13.24 5.30
C VAL A 476 -28.34 13.72 6.39
N ARG A 477 -29.39 14.48 6.05
CA ARG A 477 -30.42 14.86 7.01
C ARG A 477 -31.22 13.67 7.51
N ALA A 478 -31.49 12.69 6.64
CA ALA A 478 -32.16 11.45 7.00
C ALA A 478 -31.23 10.42 7.68
N GLY A 479 -29.93 10.73 7.81
CA GLY A 479 -28.93 9.87 8.44
C GLY A 479 -28.37 8.77 7.53
N PHE A 480 -28.47 8.94 6.21
CA PHE A 480 -27.84 8.08 5.22
C PHE A 480 -26.50 8.65 4.75
N VAL A 481 -25.65 7.79 4.17
CA VAL A 481 -24.28 8.13 3.81
C VAL A 481 -24.13 8.19 2.28
N PRO A 482 -24.30 9.35 1.63
CA PRO A 482 -24.01 9.48 0.21
C PRO A 482 -22.52 9.20 -0.07
N VAL A 483 -22.24 8.46 -1.14
CA VAL A 483 -20.89 8.10 -1.58
C VAL A 483 -20.64 8.76 -2.93
N LEU A 484 -19.81 9.79 -2.96
CA LEU A 484 -19.64 10.64 -4.14
C LEU A 484 -18.63 9.99 -5.10
N LEU A 485 -19.11 9.52 -6.24
CA LEU A 485 -18.29 8.77 -7.20
C LEU A 485 -17.94 9.62 -8.41
N ASN A 486 -16.72 9.41 -8.92
CA ASN A 486 -16.32 10.00 -10.20
C ASN A 486 -17.11 9.35 -11.34
N ILE A 487 -17.86 10.17 -12.09
CA ILE A 487 -18.69 9.72 -13.20
C ILE A 487 -17.91 9.20 -14.43
N GLN A 488 -16.58 9.30 -14.43
CA GLN A 488 -15.70 8.70 -15.44
C GLN A 488 -15.19 7.30 -15.06
N THR A 489 -15.72 6.72 -13.99
CA THR A 489 -15.30 5.39 -13.50
C THR A 489 -15.70 4.28 -14.49
N LYS A 490 -14.78 3.33 -14.75
CA LYS A 490 -15.02 2.15 -15.58
C LYS A 490 -15.82 1.08 -14.83
N ALA A 491 -16.49 0.18 -15.57
CA ALA A 491 -17.41 -0.82 -15.01
C ALA A 491 -16.79 -1.74 -13.94
N ASP A 492 -15.53 -2.14 -14.08
CA ASP A 492 -14.81 -2.97 -13.11
C ASP A 492 -14.56 -2.24 -11.78
N VAL A 493 -14.19 -0.96 -11.85
CA VAL A 493 -13.98 -0.12 -10.66
C VAL A 493 -15.32 0.27 -10.03
N LEU A 494 -16.35 0.52 -10.83
CA LEU A 494 -17.71 0.78 -10.34
C LEU A 494 -18.26 -0.45 -9.61
N ASN A 495 -18.03 -1.67 -10.12
CA ASN A 495 -18.37 -2.91 -9.42
C ASN A 495 -17.72 -2.99 -8.04
N PHE A 496 -16.42 -2.65 -7.97
CA PHE A 496 -15.72 -2.59 -6.69
C PHE A 496 -16.38 -1.60 -5.72
N PHE A 497 -16.72 -0.38 -6.16
CA PHE A 497 -17.42 0.59 -5.30
C PHE A 497 -18.76 0.08 -4.81
N LEU A 498 -19.58 -0.51 -5.68
CA LEU A 498 -20.89 -1.03 -5.32
C LEU A 498 -20.79 -2.20 -4.31
N ARG A 499 -19.76 -3.05 -4.42
CA ARG A 499 -19.50 -4.12 -3.45
C ARG A 499 -18.99 -3.58 -2.11
N ASP A 500 -18.02 -2.68 -2.14
CA ASP A 500 -17.37 -2.16 -0.93
C ASP A 500 -18.33 -1.30 -0.09
N THR A 501 -19.16 -0.51 -0.75
CA THR A 501 -20.23 0.25 -0.10
C THR A 501 -21.35 -0.63 0.44
N GLY A 502 -21.58 -1.82 -0.12
CA GLY A 502 -22.70 -2.68 0.23
C GLY A 502 -24.06 -2.02 0.00
N ALA A 503 -24.13 -1.09 -0.94
CA ALA A 503 -25.31 -0.27 -1.18
C ALA A 503 -26.45 -1.05 -1.86
N ARG A 504 -27.68 -0.76 -1.44
CA ARG A 504 -28.91 -1.31 -2.02
C ARG A 504 -29.54 -0.40 -3.06
N ILE A 505 -29.24 0.90 -2.99
CA ILE A 505 -29.75 1.92 -3.91
C ILE A 505 -28.58 2.80 -4.36
N ALA A 506 -28.52 3.11 -5.64
CA ALA A 506 -27.58 4.08 -6.22
C ALA A 506 -28.34 5.12 -7.06
N LEU A 507 -27.77 6.31 -7.21
CA LEU A 507 -28.27 7.35 -8.11
C LEU A 507 -27.36 7.47 -9.32
N CYS A 508 -27.94 7.66 -10.50
CA CYS A 508 -27.19 7.75 -11.76
C CYS A 508 -27.83 8.76 -12.71
N GLU A 509 -27.01 9.60 -13.36
CA GLU A 509 -27.47 10.41 -14.50
C GLU A 509 -28.03 9.55 -15.63
N ALA A 510 -29.14 9.96 -16.23
CA ALA A 510 -29.75 9.24 -17.36
C ALA A 510 -28.77 9.00 -18.53
N SER A 511 -27.89 9.95 -18.80
CA SER A 511 -26.86 9.86 -19.84
C SER A 511 -25.76 8.82 -19.54
N LEU A 512 -25.65 8.38 -18.28
CA LEU A 512 -24.64 7.44 -17.78
C LEU A 512 -25.24 6.10 -17.35
N ALA A 513 -26.54 5.89 -17.56
CA ALA A 513 -27.23 4.67 -17.14
C ALA A 513 -26.60 3.39 -17.70
N SER A 514 -25.97 3.45 -18.88
CA SER A 514 -25.25 2.31 -19.48
C SER A 514 -23.99 1.89 -18.70
N SER A 515 -23.44 2.74 -17.82
CA SER A 515 -22.32 2.39 -16.95
C SER A 515 -22.72 1.37 -15.87
N PHE A 516 -24.02 1.26 -15.53
CA PHE A 516 -24.57 0.26 -14.61
C PHE A 516 -24.98 -1.01 -15.36
N ASP A 517 -24.07 -1.53 -16.19
CA ASP A 517 -24.30 -2.76 -16.94
C ASP A 517 -24.15 -4.04 -16.07
N GLY A 518 -24.33 -5.21 -16.69
CA GLY A 518 -24.22 -6.49 -16.00
C GLY A 518 -22.85 -6.75 -15.36
N GLN A 519 -21.76 -6.16 -15.87
CA GLN A 519 -20.44 -6.27 -15.24
C GLN A 519 -20.39 -5.41 -13.97
N ALA A 520 -20.84 -4.15 -14.06
CA ALA A 520 -20.83 -3.22 -12.94
C ALA A 520 -21.66 -3.72 -11.75
N VAL A 521 -22.82 -4.34 -11.98
CA VAL A 521 -23.73 -4.75 -10.88
C VAL A 521 -23.54 -6.20 -10.40
N SER A 522 -22.72 -7.00 -11.11
CA SER A 522 -22.56 -8.43 -10.80
C SER A 522 -22.03 -8.69 -9.38
N GLY A 523 -22.75 -9.51 -8.61
CA GLY A 523 -22.37 -9.88 -7.25
C GLY A 523 -22.37 -8.71 -6.26
N THR A 524 -23.13 -7.64 -6.54
CA THR A 524 -23.37 -6.52 -5.61
C THR A 524 -24.69 -6.72 -4.86
N LEU A 525 -24.93 -5.90 -3.83
CA LEU A 525 -26.21 -5.85 -3.10
C LEU A 525 -27.21 -4.84 -3.72
N LEU A 526 -26.88 -4.28 -4.89
CA LEU A 526 -27.66 -3.22 -5.52
C LEU A 526 -29.01 -3.77 -6.00
N GLU A 527 -30.09 -3.24 -5.45
CA GLU A 527 -31.47 -3.62 -5.81
C GLU A 527 -32.05 -2.68 -6.88
N ARG A 528 -31.73 -1.37 -6.79
CA ARG A 528 -32.30 -0.32 -7.64
C ARG A 528 -31.28 0.75 -7.98
N THR A 529 -31.28 1.16 -9.24
CA THR A 529 -30.57 2.37 -9.72
C THR A 529 -31.60 3.44 -10.03
N ILE A 530 -31.58 4.55 -9.29
CA ILE A 530 -32.48 5.68 -9.49
C ILE A 530 -31.88 6.61 -10.55
N ILE A 531 -32.60 6.77 -11.65
CA ILE A 531 -32.18 7.55 -12.81
C ILE A 531 -32.65 8.98 -12.68
N VAL A 532 -31.71 9.93 -12.67
CA VAL A 532 -31.98 11.36 -12.55
C VAL A 532 -31.78 12.10 -13.88
N ASN A 533 -32.40 13.28 -13.99
CA ASN A 533 -32.24 14.22 -15.11
C ASN A 533 -32.51 13.60 -16.50
N GLY A 534 -33.49 12.69 -16.58
CA GLY A 534 -33.89 12.03 -17.80
C GLY A 534 -34.57 10.69 -17.51
N ALA A 535 -34.59 9.79 -18.49
CA ALA A 535 -35.15 8.45 -18.32
C ALA A 535 -34.23 7.40 -18.98
N ALA A 536 -34.16 6.22 -18.39
CA ALA A 536 -33.53 5.04 -18.97
C ALA A 536 -34.39 3.80 -18.71
N CYS A 537 -34.54 2.94 -19.73
CA CYS A 537 -35.38 1.74 -19.66
C CYS A 537 -34.51 0.47 -19.62
N LEU A 538 -33.84 0.24 -18.49
CA LEU A 538 -33.09 -0.99 -18.22
C LEU A 538 -33.66 -1.68 -16.98
N ALA A 539 -33.49 -3.01 -16.88
CA ALA A 539 -33.94 -3.75 -15.72
C ALA A 539 -33.21 -3.30 -14.44
N GLY A 540 -33.95 -3.08 -13.36
CA GLY A 540 -33.41 -2.54 -12.10
C GLY A 540 -33.28 -1.02 -12.06
N HIS A 541 -33.63 -0.31 -13.15
CA HIS A 541 -33.65 1.15 -13.18
C HIS A 541 -35.05 1.70 -12.88
N GLU A 542 -35.11 2.76 -12.08
CA GLU A 542 -36.34 3.47 -11.71
C GLU A 542 -36.13 4.96 -11.94
N ASN A 543 -37.11 5.67 -12.51
CA ASN A 543 -36.98 7.12 -12.73
C ASN A 543 -37.11 7.88 -11.39
N SER A 544 -36.32 8.94 -11.20
CA SER A 544 -36.43 9.77 -9.99
C SER A 544 -37.81 10.39 -9.82
N GLU A 545 -38.53 10.72 -10.90
CA GLU A 545 -39.92 11.21 -10.80
C GLU A 545 -40.85 10.19 -10.12
N ASP A 546 -40.67 8.90 -10.41
CA ASP A 546 -41.45 7.82 -9.80
C ASP A 546 -41.03 7.59 -8.35
N PHE A 547 -39.72 7.55 -8.11
CA PHE A 547 -39.13 7.33 -6.79
C PHE A 547 -39.55 8.43 -5.79
N LEU A 548 -39.66 9.68 -6.25
CA LEU A 548 -40.00 10.84 -5.43
C LEU A 548 -41.51 11.14 -5.36
N ARG A 549 -42.34 10.48 -6.17
CA ARG A 549 -43.76 10.83 -6.41
C ARG A 549 -44.59 11.06 -5.15
N ASN A 550 -44.37 10.24 -4.12
CA ASN A 550 -45.13 10.27 -2.86
C ASN A 550 -44.30 10.77 -1.67
N ALA A 551 -43.12 11.32 -1.91
CA ALA A 551 -42.25 11.80 -0.85
C ALA A 551 -42.72 13.16 -0.31
N GLY A 552 -42.74 13.32 1.01
CA GLY A 552 -43.09 14.58 1.66
C GLY A 552 -42.04 15.68 1.41
N GLU A 553 -42.48 16.93 1.44
CA GLU A 553 -41.62 18.12 1.25
C GLU A 553 -41.02 18.66 2.56
N GLU A 554 -41.34 18.01 3.68
CA GLU A 554 -40.78 18.29 5.01
C GLU A 554 -40.00 17.07 5.50
N LEU A 555 -38.85 17.30 6.13
CA LEU A 555 -37.98 16.23 6.63
C LEU A 555 -37.44 16.63 7.99
N ASP A 556 -37.68 15.80 9.01
CA ASP A 556 -37.04 15.93 10.31
C ASP A 556 -35.55 15.54 10.21
N CYS A 557 -34.72 16.22 11.00
CA CYS A 557 -33.32 15.84 11.13
C CYS A 557 -33.22 14.52 11.89
N ALA A 558 -32.49 13.55 11.35
CA ALA A 558 -32.13 12.35 12.07
C ALA A 558 -31.29 12.70 13.31
N ASP A 559 -31.46 11.93 14.38
CA ASP A 559 -30.63 12.04 15.59
C ASP A 559 -29.27 11.40 15.33
N THR A 560 -28.40 12.14 14.67
CA THR A 560 -27.00 11.80 14.45
C THR A 560 -26.12 12.46 15.52
N GLY A 561 -24.96 11.88 15.78
CA GLY A 561 -23.85 12.50 16.51
C GLY A 561 -22.82 13.12 15.55
N PRO A 562 -21.89 13.95 16.07
CA PRO A 562 -20.85 14.56 15.25
C PRO A 562 -19.90 13.53 14.62
N ASP A 563 -19.71 12.39 15.27
CA ASP A 563 -18.83 11.29 14.82
C ASP A 563 -19.57 10.24 13.96
N ASP A 564 -20.87 10.41 13.70
CA ASP A 564 -21.57 9.56 12.75
C ASP A 564 -21.08 9.86 11.32
N MET A 565 -21.01 8.81 10.49
CA MET A 565 -20.67 8.94 9.08
C MET A 565 -21.64 9.87 8.35
N ALA A 566 -21.10 10.87 7.68
CA ALA A 566 -21.88 11.78 6.85
C ALA A 566 -21.82 11.39 5.38
N PHE A 567 -20.63 11.26 4.79
CA PHE A 567 -20.48 10.93 3.36
C PHE A 567 -19.11 10.37 3.07
N TRP A 568 -18.96 9.71 1.91
CA TRP A 568 -17.68 9.15 1.48
C TRP A 568 -17.23 9.70 0.13
N MET A 569 -15.92 9.61 -0.11
CA MET A 569 -15.28 9.79 -1.41
C MET A 569 -14.26 8.68 -1.64
N TYR A 570 -13.87 8.42 -2.89
CA TYR A 570 -12.80 7.45 -3.18
C TYR A 570 -11.54 8.13 -3.70
N SER A 571 -10.37 7.71 -3.19
CA SER A 571 -9.06 8.11 -3.72
C SER A 571 -8.32 6.95 -4.41
N SER A 572 -7.85 7.16 -5.64
CA SER A 572 -6.97 6.22 -6.36
C SER A 572 -5.55 6.30 -5.81
N GLY A 573 -5.03 5.20 -5.24
CA GLY A 573 -3.62 5.12 -4.82
C GLY A 573 -2.69 4.79 -6.00
N SER A 574 -1.40 5.10 -5.87
CA SER A 574 -0.36 4.83 -6.89
C SER A 574 -0.12 3.35 -7.19
N THR A 575 -0.51 2.44 -6.27
CA THR A 575 -0.16 1.01 -6.35
C THR A 575 -1.28 0.04 -5.93
N GLY A 576 -2.53 0.49 -5.78
CA GLY A 576 -3.63 -0.37 -5.31
C GLY A 576 -5.04 0.08 -5.65
N ARG A 577 -6.05 -0.75 -5.29
CA ARG A 577 -7.47 -0.41 -5.48
C ARG A 577 -7.83 0.89 -4.73
N PRO A 578 -8.80 1.68 -5.22
CA PRO A 578 -9.20 2.92 -4.57
C PRO A 578 -9.66 2.70 -3.12
N LYS A 579 -9.52 3.72 -2.29
CA LYS A 579 -9.80 3.66 -0.85
C LYS A 579 -11.02 4.52 -0.51
N GLY A 580 -12.00 3.96 0.22
CA GLY A 580 -13.20 4.68 0.63
C GLY A 580 -12.91 5.57 1.83
N ILE A 581 -12.79 6.87 1.60
CA ILE A 581 -12.53 7.89 2.61
C ILE A 581 -13.85 8.24 3.28
N VAL A 582 -13.92 8.04 4.59
CA VAL A 582 -15.10 8.36 5.39
C VAL A 582 -14.98 9.78 5.92
N HIS A 583 -16.03 10.60 5.76
CA HIS A 583 -16.17 11.90 6.43
C HIS A 583 -17.30 11.88 7.45
N LEU A 584 -17.11 12.63 8.53
CA LEU A 584 -18.05 12.71 9.66
C LEU A 584 -18.91 13.99 9.55
N HIS A 585 -20.00 14.05 10.32
CA HIS A 585 -20.96 15.17 10.21
C HIS A 585 -20.36 16.53 10.56
N HIS A 586 -19.34 16.59 11.41
CA HIS A 586 -18.72 17.84 11.81
C HIS A 586 -17.63 18.35 10.83
N ASP A 587 -17.08 17.50 9.95
CA ASP A 587 -15.97 17.84 9.03
C ASP A 587 -16.29 19.05 8.14
N MET A 588 -17.54 19.12 7.67
CA MET A 588 -18.05 20.22 6.84
C MET A 588 -18.02 21.55 7.60
N ALA A 589 -18.52 21.54 8.84
CA ALA A 589 -18.52 22.74 9.69
C ALA A 589 -17.09 23.17 10.03
N TYR A 590 -16.19 22.22 10.29
CA TYR A 590 -14.78 22.50 10.53
C TYR A 590 -14.12 23.17 9.32
N SER A 591 -14.34 22.62 8.13
CA SER A 591 -13.80 23.17 6.89
C SER A 591 -14.34 24.58 6.60
N GLN A 592 -15.61 24.85 6.92
CA GLN A 592 -16.18 26.20 6.86
C GLN A 592 -15.51 27.14 7.85
N ALA A 593 -15.37 26.75 9.12
CA ALA A 593 -14.79 27.60 10.17
C ALA A 593 -13.29 27.88 9.91
N ALA A 594 -12.55 26.90 9.40
CA ALA A 594 -11.12 27.00 9.12
C ALA A 594 -10.83 27.74 7.80
N PHE A 595 -11.40 27.29 6.68
CA PHE A 595 -11.09 27.85 5.36
C PHE A 595 -12.10 28.90 4.91
N GLY A 596 -13.39 28.60 5.05
CA GLY A 596 -14.49 29.48 4.66
C GLY A 596 -14.43 30.84 5.34
N ASP A 597 -14.39 30.87 6.67
CA ASP A 597 -14.46 32.11 7.46
C ASP A 597 -13.12 32.85 7.52
N GLN A 598 -11.99 32.14 7.55
CA GLN A 598 -10.68 32.75 7.75
C GLN A 598 -10.05 33.27 6.44
N LEU A 599 -10.29 32.61 5.31
CA LEU A 599 -9.63 32.91 4.04
C LEU A 599 -10.61 33.21 2.92
N LEU A 600 -11.52 32.29 2.60
CA LEU A 600 -12.35 32.39 1.40
C LEU A 600 -13.34 33.56 1.48
N LYS A 601 -13.97 33.75 2.64
CA LYS A 601 -14.86 34.86 2.98
C LYS A 601 -15.90 35.15 1.89
N LEU A 602 -16.62 34.10 1.48
CA LEU A 602 -17.79 34.25 0.61
C LEU A 602 -18.83 35.13 1.30
N ARG A 603 -19.51 35.93 0.49
CA ARG A 603 -20.60 36.81 0.88
C ARG A 603 -21.89 36.24 0.35
N ALA A 604 -23.00 36.59 0.99
CA ALA A 604 -24.31 36.13 0.53
C ALA A 604 -24.58 36.55 -0.91
N ASP A 605 -24.12 37.71 -1.40
CA ASP A 605 -24.33 38.16 -2.78
C ASP A 605 -23.40 37.50 -3.82
N ASP A 606 -22.48 36.63 -3.40
CA ASP A 606 -21.62 35.92 -4.33
C ASP A 606 -22.35 34.86 -5.16
N ILE A 607 -21.78 34.59 -6.33
CA ILE A 607 -22.09 33.46 -7.18
C ILE A 607 -20.78 32.68 -7.35
N GLY A 608 -20.67 31.54 -6.68
CA GLY A 608 -19.52 30.64 -6.82
C GLY A 608 -19.66 29.76 -8.05
N PHE A 609 -18.60 29.65 -8.85
CA PHE A 609 -18.53 28.71 -9.96
C PHE A 609 -17.32 27.80 -9.79
N SER A 610 -17.57 26.54 -9.41
CA SER A 610 -16.53 25.52 -9.34
C SER A 610 -16.46 24.74 -10.64
N VAL A 611 -15.28 24.72 -11.24
CA VAL A 611 -15.01 23.85 -12.38
C VAL A 611 -14.65 22.42 -11.95
N PRO A 612 -13.88 22.20 -10.87
CA PRO A 612 -13.79 20.91 -10.23
C PRO A 612 -15.17 20.45 -9.75
N LYS A 613 -15.58 19.26 -10.18
CA LYS A 613 -16.91 18.71 -9.95
C LYS A 613 -17.22 18.41 -8.49
N ALA A 614 -18.49 18.43 -8.11
CA ALA A 614 -18.95 18.27 -6.73
C ALA A 614 -18.65 16.89 -6.12
N TYR A 615 -18.32 15.88 -6.93
CA TYR A 615 -17.88 14.57 -6.44
C TYR A 615 -16.39 14.49 -6.05
N PHE A 616 -15.61 15.57 -6.25
CA PHE A 616 -14.26 15.72 -5.69
C PHE A 616 -14.28 16.63 -4.47
N ALA A 617 -13.52 16.31 -3.42
CA ALA A 617 -13.41 17.09 -2.18
C ALA A 617 -13.32 18.62 -2.39
N TYR A 618 -12.41 19.07 -3.25
CA TYR A 618 -12.28 20.50 -3.56
C TYR A 618 -13.57 21.07 -4.19
N GLY A 619 -14.12 20.41 -5.20
CA GLY A 619 -15.35 20.85 -5.88
C GLY A 619 -16.60 20.75 -5.01
N PHE A 620 -16.68 19.75 -4.13
CA PHE A 620 -17.71 19.59 -3.11
C PHE A 620 -17.74 20.81 -2.18
N GLY A 621 -16.58 21.19 -1.65
CA GLY A 621 -16.43 22.37 -0.81
C GLY A 621 -16.91 23.64 -1.52
N ASN A 622 -16.43 23.83 -2.76
CA ASN A 622 -16.66 25.04 -3.55
C ASN A 622 -18.10 25.18 -4.05
N SER A 623 -18.77 24.05 -4.33
CA SER A 623 -20.10 24.04 -4.96
C SER A 623 -21.24 23.91 -3.96
N LEU A 624 -21.01 23.24 -2.82
CA LEU A 624 -22.04 22.95 -1.82
C LEU A 624 -21.71 23.62 -0.49
N LEU A 625 -20.59 23.24 0.14
CA LEU A 625 -20.30 23.63 1.53
C LEU A 625 -20.23 25.15 1.73
N PHE A 626 -19.26 25.82 1.10
CA PHE A 626 -18.99 27.22 1.35
C PHE A 626 -20.12 28.15 0.86
N PRO A 627 -20.66 28.00 -0.37
CA PRO A 627 -21.73 28.90 -0.81
C PRO A 627 -22.97 28.75 0.07
N PHE A 628 -23.38 27.53 0.44
CA PHE A 628 -24.57 27.36 1.27
C PHE A 628 -24.35 27.82 2.71
N SER A 629 -23.15 27.62 3.26
CA SER A 629 -22.77 28.15 4.57
C SER A 629 -22.80 29.68 4.62
N ALA A 630 -22.48 30.37 3.52
CA ALA A 630 -22.57 31.83 3.40
C ALA A 630 -23.96 32.34 2.96
N GLY A 631 -24.87 31.45 2.58
CA GLY A 631 -26.14 31.83 1.94
C GLY A 631 -25.94 32.45 0.55
N ALA A 632 -24.87 32.11 -0.14
CA ALA A 632 -24.52 32.54 -1.49
C ALA A 632 -25.21 31.69 -2.57
N THR A 633 -25.05 32.06 -3.85
CA THR A 633 -25.53 31.24 -4.96
C THR A 633 -24.39 30.37 -5.49
N THR A 634 -24.69 29.15 -5.92
CA THR A 634 -23.74 28.29 -6.65
C THR A 634 -24.17 28.14 -8.11
N LEU A 635 -23.22 28.23 -9.03
CA LEU A 635 -23.42 27.91 -10.45
C LEU A 635 -23.00 26.46 -10.69
N LEU A 636 -23.97 25.63 -11.07
CA LEU A 636 -23.75 24.22 -11.41
C LEU A 636 -23.80 24.03 -12.93
N VAL A 637 -22.69 23.57 -13.52
CA VAL A 637 -22.58 23.32 -14.96
C VAL A 637 -22.25 21.85 -15.18
N PRO A 638 -23.19 21.03 -15.70
CA PRO A 638 -22.94 19.63 -16.00
C PRO A 638 -22.07 19.47 -17.25
N GLY A 639 -21.46 18.31 -17.40
CA GLY A 639 -20.62 17.95 -18.54
C GLY A 639 -19.15 18.34 -18.38
N GLN A 640 -18.37 18.15 -19.44
CA GLN A 640 -16.94 18.40 -19.43
C GLN A 640 -16.63 19.92 -19.39
N PRO A 641 -15.68 20.36 -18.56
CA PRO A 641 -15.35 21.79 -18.41
C PRO A 641 -14.42 22.28 -19.52
N ARG A 642 -14.90 22.29 -20.76
CA ARG A 642 -14.13 22.83 -21.88
C ARG A 642 -13.97 24.35 -21.73
N PRO A 643 -12.85 24.95 -22.18
CA PRO A 643 -12.61 26.39 -22.03
C PRO A 643 -13.73 27.28 -22.59
N ASP A 644 -14.28 26.95 -23.76
CA ASP A 644 -15.39 27.66 -24.39
C ASP A 644 -16.65 27.68 -23.51
N VAL A 645 -16.97 26.52 -22.93
CA VAL A 645 -18.13 26.34 -22.05
C VAL A 645 -17.95 27.13 -20.75
N VAL A 646 -16.75 27.07 -20.15
CA VAL A 646 -16.43 27.80 -18.91
C VAL A 646 -16.51 29.31 -19.13
N LEU A 647 -15.88 29.83 -20.20
CA LEU A 647 -15.94 31.27 -20.52
C LEU A 647 -17.37 31.71 -20.83
N HIS A 648 -18.15 30.91 -21.56
CA HIS A 648 -19.56 31.22 -21.84
C HIS A 648 -20.41 31.23 -20.56
N ALA A 649 -20.15 30.32 -19.63
CA ALA A 649 -20.82 30.30 -18.33
C ALA A 649 -20.47 31.55 -17.50
N ILE A 650 -19.21 32.00 -17.53
CA ILE A 650 -18.79 33.24 -16.87
C ILE A 650 -19.56 34.44 -17.43
N GLU A 651 -19.66 34.59 -18.74
CA GLU A 651 -20.37 35.71 -19.37
C GLU A 651 -21.88 35.68 -19.08
N THR A 652 -22.48 34.48 -19.11
CA THR A 652 -23.93 34.28 -19.01
C THR A 652 -24.43 34.45 -17.57
N TYR A 653 -23.75 33.80 -16.62
CA TYR A 653 -24.19 33.73 -15.23
C TYR A 653 -23.44 34.70 -14.31
N ARG A 654 -22.39 35.36 -14.82
CA ARG A 654 -21.59 36.39 -14.13
C ARG A 654 -21.16 35.96 -12.71
N PRO A 655 -20.51 34.79 -12.55
CA PRO A 655 -20.01 34.36 -11.26
C PRO A 655 -19.03 35.40 -10.70
N THR A 656 -19.00 35.52 -9.38
CA THR A 656 -18.10 36.45 -8.66
C THR A 656 -16.84 35.75 -8.17
N VAL A 657 -16.91 34.44 -7.94
CA VAL A 657 -15.78 33.62 -7.51
C VAL A 657 -15.64 32.41 -8.42
N LEU A 658 -14.45 32.25 -9.03
CA LEU A 658 -14.12 31.09 -9.87
C LEU A 658 -13.17 30.17 -9.11
N PHE A 659 -13.52 28.88 -9.05
CA PHE A 659 -12.63 27.85 -8.52
C PHE A 659 -12.14 26.95 -9.64
N GLY A 660 -10.82 26.84 -9.78
CA GLY A 660 -10.14 26.12 -10.84
C GLY A 660 -8.94 25.32 -10.35
N LEU A 661 -8.25 24.74 -11.32
CA LEU A 661 -6.98 24.04 -11.16
C LEU A 661 -5.97 24.70 -12.11
N PRO A 662 -4.64 24.61 -11.89
CA PRO A 662 -3.67 25.25 -12.77
C PRO A 662 -3.89 24.93 -14.25
N THR A 663 -4.22 23.68 -14.57
CA THR A 663 -4.49 23.23 -15.95
C THR A 663 -5.71 23.88 -16.59
N LEU A 664 -6.73 24.22 -15.80
CA LEU A 664 -7.87 25.00 -16.30
C LEU A 664 -7.42 26.42 -16.64
N TYR A 665 -6.74 27.10 -15.73
CA TYR A 665 -6.29 28.48 -15.97
C TYR A 665 -5.38 28.55 -17.19
N THR A 666 -4.45 27.60 -17.34
CA THR A 666 -3.66 27.44 -18.56
C THR A 666 -4.53 27.30 -19.81
N ALA A 667 -5.57 26.46 -19.78
CA ALA A 667 -6.45 26.28 -20.93
C ALA A 667 -7.29 27.54 -21.25
N LEU A 668 -7.69 28.31 -20.22
CA LEU A 668 -8.47 29.54 -20.39
C LEU A 668 -7.64 30.67 -21.00
N ILE A 669 -6.41 30.92 -20.52
CA ILE A 669 -5.55 32.00 -21.04
C ILE A 669 -5.10 31.75 -22.49
N HIS A 670 -5.09 30.50 -22.94
CA HIS A 670 -4.74 30.11 -24.31
C HIS A 670 -5.97 29.94 -25.22
N CYS A 671 -7.18 30.24 -24.73
CA CYS A 671 -8.39 30.12 -25.53
C CYS A 671 -8.48 31.24 -26.57
N ASP A 672 -8.79 30.90 -27.82
CA ASP A 672 -8.90 31.86 -28.92
C ASP A 672 -9.89 32.99 -28.60
N GLY A 673 -9.41 34.23 -28.64
CA GLY A 673 -10.24 35.41 -28.39
C GLY A 673 -10.55 35.68 -26.92
N VAL A 674 -9.84 35.06 -25.97
CA VAL A 674 -10.03 35.29 -24.52
C VAL A 674 -9.97 36.78 -24.13
N GLU A 675 -9.10 37.56 -24.76
CA GLU A 675 -8.95 39.01 -24.58
C GLU A 675 -10.22 39.83 -24.86
N LYS A 676 -11.19 39.24 -25.58
CA LYS A 676 -12.48 39.87 -25.92
C LYS A 676 -13.65 39.37 -25.06
N ARG A 677 -13.39 38.45 -24.13
CA ARG A 677 -14.42 37.83 -23.27
C ARG A 677 -14.67 38.72 -22.06
N GLU A 678 -15.91 38.76 -21.60
CA GLU A 678 -16.29 39.57 -20.43
C GLU A 678 -16.10 38.78 -19.13
N LEU A 679 -14.96 39.00 -18.46
CA LEU A 679 -14.59 38.33 -17.20
C LEU A 679 -14.69 39.24 -15.96
N SER A 680 -15.19 40.47 -16.14
CA SER A 680 -15.24 41.53 -15.13
C SER A 680 -16.11 41.25 -13.90
N SER A 681 -16.94 40.19 -13.92
CA SER A 681 -17.72 39.78 -12.75
C SER A 681 -16.86 39.13 -11.67
N LEU A 682 -15.71 38.56 -12.03
CA LEU A 682 -14.85 37.82 -11.13
C LEU A 682 -14.11 38.78 -10.19
N ARG A 683 -14.41 38.69 -8.90
CA ARG A 683 -13.66 39.40 -7.84
C ARG A 683 -12.59 38.52 -7.17
N MET A 684 -12.61 37.22 -7.42
CA MET A 684 -11.71 36.25 -6.80
C MET A 684 -11.57 35.01 -7.68
N SER A 685 -10.34 34.50 -7.77
CA SER A 685 -9.99 33.27 -8.47
C SER A 685 -9.20 32.37 -7.50
N MET A 686 -9.62 31.12 -7.35
CA MET A 686 -8.96 30.14 -6.46
C MET A 686 -8.43 28.96 -7.28
N SER A 687 -7.17 28.59 -7.06
CA SER A 687 -6.53 27.43 -7.65
C SER A 687 -6.12 26.45 -6.57
N ALA A 688 -6.26 25.14 -6.81
CA ALA A 688 -5.82 24.14 -5.83
C ALA A 688 -5.14 22.92 -6.46
N ALA A 689 -4.68 22.03 -5.58
CA ALA A 689 -4.14 20.71 -5.87
C ALA A 689 -2.74 20.66 -6.52
N GLU A 690 -2.31 21.73 -7.19
CA GLU A 690 -1.00 21.88 -7.82
C GLU A 690 -0.51 23.32 -7.70
N VAL A 691 0.80 23.54 -7.79
CA VAL A 691 1.41 24.87 -7.79
C VAL A 691 1.18 25.55 -9.14
N LEU A 692 0.77 26.81 -9.13
CA LEU A 692 0.55 27.60 -10.33
C LEU A 692 1.87 28.17 -10.84
N SER A 693 2.06 28.24 -12.17
CA SER A 693 3.23 28.92 -12.73
C SER A 693 3.04 30.43 -12.70
N GLN A 694 4.14 31.17 -12.56
CA GLN A 694 4.16 32.64 -12.64
C GLN A 694 3.53 33.15 -13.94
N GLU A 695 3.79 32.48 -15.06
CA GLU A 695 3.24 32.82 -16.38
C GLU A 695 1.70 32.77 -16.37
N VAL A 696 1.12 31.70 -15.83
CA VAL A 696 -0.34 31.52 -15.77
C VAL A 696 -0.96 32.53 -14.81
N TYR A 697 -0.32 32.77 -13.65
CA TYR A 697 -0.77 33.78 -12.70
C TYR A 697 -0.87 35.17 -13.37
N THR A 698 0.23 35.64 -13.99
CA THR A 698 0.31 36.97 -14.58
C THR A 698 -0.58 37.13 -15.82
N ALA A 699 -0.72 36.09 -16.63
CA ALA A 699 -1.64 36.11 -17.77
C ALA A 699 -3.10 36.21 -17.33
N TRP A 700 -3.50 35.46 -16.30
CA TRP A 700 -4.86 35.52 -15.76
C TRP A 700 -5.15 36.85 -15.04
N GLU A 701 -4.15 37.38 -14.33
CA GLU A 701 -4.21 38.70 -13.69
C GLU A 701 -4.44 39.81 -14.73
N SER A 702 -3.79 39.74 -15.90
CA SER A 702 -4.02 40.68 -17.00
C SER A 702 -5.47 40.65 -17.51
N LEU A 703 -6.14 39.49 -17.46
CA LEU A 703 -7.52 39.32 -17.94
C LEU A 703 -8.59 39.73 -16.92
N THR A 704 -8.32 39.51 -15.63
CA THR A 704 -9.35 39.63 -14.57
C THR A 704 -9.03 40.67 -13.49
N GLY A 705 -7.81 41.22 -13.50
CA GLY A 705 -7.33 42.18 -12.51
C GLY A 705 -6.78 41.56 -11.21
N HIS A 706 -6.79 40.22 -11.09
CA HIS A 706 -6.19 39.46 -9.98
C HIS A 706 -5.71 38.10 -10.46
N GLY A 707 -4.65 37.58 -9.87
CA GLY A 707 -4.21 36.21 -10.15
C GLY A 707 -4.94 35.16 -9.29
N PRO A 708 -4.94 33.88 -9.69
CA PRO A 708 -5.53 32.82 -8.88
C PRO A 708 -4.74 32.59 -7.60
N THR A 709 -5.41 32.55 -6.46
CA THR A 709 -4.79 32.23 -5.16
C THR A 709 -4.63 30.72 -5.03
N GLU A 710 -3.39 30.22 -4.87
CA GLU A 710 -3.16 28.78 -4.70
C GLU A 710 -3.46 28.28 -3.28
N GLY A 711 -4.00 27.07 -3.20
CA GLY A 711 -4.05 26.29 -1.98
C GLY A 711 -3.79 24.81 -2.20
N LEU A 712 -3.44 24.11 -1.12
CA LEU A 712 -3.21 22.68 -1.09
C LEU A 712 -4.11 22.02 -0.04
N GLY A 713 -4.72 20.92 -0.46
CA GLY A 713 -5.57 20.08 0.38
C GLY A 713 -5.50 18.63 -0.05
N SER A 714 -6.22 17.77 0.65
CA SER A 714 -6.39 16.36 0.32
C SER A 714 -7.85 15.96 0.46
N THR A 715 -8.21 14.80 -0.10
CA THR A 715 -9.56 14.28 0.13
C THR A 715 -9.72 13.85 1.59
N GLU A 716 -8.66 13.30 2.18
CA GLU A 716 -8.60 12.89 3.58
C GLU A 716 -8.71 14.04 4.59
N MET A 717 -8.49 15.30 4.20
CA MET A 717 -8.73 16.48 5.05
C MET A 717 -10.00 17.25 4.67
N LEU A 718 -10.83 16.67 3.79
CA LEU A 718 -12.00 17.25 3.12
C LEU A 718 -11.71 18.45 2.22
N HIS A 719 -10.79 19.34 2.59
CA HIS A 719 -10.48 20.56 1.82
C HIS A 719 -9.03 21.05 2.03
N ILE A 720 -8.80 22.34 1.82
CA ILE A 720 -7.51 23.03 1.82
C ILE A 720 -7.01 23.26 3.26
N TYR A 721 -5.77 22.86 3.52
CA TYR A 721 -5.06 23.08 4.80
C TYR A 721 -3.80 23.96 4.66
N LEU A 722 -3.32 24.25 3.44
CA LEU A 722 -2.34 25.32 3.16
C LEU A 722 -2.90 26.27 2.09
N SER A 723 -2.74 27.58 2.25
CA SER A 723 -3.22 28.54 1.25
C SER A 723 -2.34 29.78 1.23
N ASN A 724 -2.08 30.29 0.02
CA ASN A 724 -1.65 31.68 -0.14
C ASN A 724 -2.80 32.59 0.34
N ARG A 725 -2.46 33.81 0.75
CA ARG A 725 -3.45 34.85 1.06
C ARG A 725 -3.41 35.90 -0.03
N LEU A 726 -4.50 36.63 -0.21
CA LEU A 726 -4.54 37.73 -1.18
C LEU A 726 -3.53 38.85 -0.84
N ASP A 727 -3.21 39.02 0.44
CA ASP A 727 -2.30 40.06 0.96
C ASP A 727 -0.86 39.58 1.21
N ASP A 728 -0.61 38.26 1.20
CA ASP A 728 0.73 37.64 1.22
C ASP A 728 0.72 36.43 0.27
N HIS A 729 0.76 36.74 -1.02
CA HIS A 729 0.76 35.74 -2.09
C HIS A 729 2.20 35.47 -2.51
N ARG A 730 2.66 34.21 -2.37
CA ARG A 730 4.01 33.79 -2.76
C ARG A 730 3.97 32.73 -3.84
N ILE A 731 4.24 33.14 -5.07
CA ILE A 731 4.24 32.24 -6.23
C ILE A 731 5.26 31.12 -6.03
N GLY A 732 4.84 29.89 -6.35
CA GLY A 732 5.65 28.70 -6.12
C GLY A 732 5.48 28.07 -4.73
N SER A 733 4.82 28.77 -3.80
CA SER A 733 4.45 28.24 -2.49
C SER A 733 3.09 27.55 -2.55
N ALA A 734 2.90 26.51 -1.73
CA ALA A 734 1.57 25.99 -1.40
C ALA A 734 0.83 26.90 -0.39
N GLY A 735 1.48 27.97 0.07
CA GLY A 735 0.95 28.93 1.02
C GLY A 735 1.38 28.70 2.46
N ALA A 736 0.77 29.45 3.36
CA ALA A 736 0.89 29.28 4.80
C ALA A 736 -0.17 28.29 5.31
N ARG A 737 -0.02 27.81 6.56
CA ARG A 737 -1.05 26.98 7.19
C ARG A 737 -2.38 27.75 7.26
N VAL A 738 -3.47 27.07 6.95
CA VAL A 738 -4.82 27.59 7.17
C VAL A 738 -5.10 27.58 8.69
N PRO A 739 -5.56 28.68 9.31
CA PRO A 739 -5.92 28.69 10.73
C PRO A 739 -6.92 27.58 11.04
N GLY A 740 -6.75 26.92 12.19
CA GLY A 740 -7.45 25.67 12.49
C GLY A 740 -6.61 24.42 12.18
N TYR A 741 -5.73 24.43 11.18
CA TYR A 741 -4.88 23.28 10.92
C TYR A 741 -3.51 23.44 11.58
N GLU A 742 -3.02 22.32 12.10
CA GLU A 742 -1.67 22.17 12.60
C GLU A 742 -0.84 21.38 11.58
N ILE A 743 0.39 21.85 11.34
CA ILE A 743 1.30 21.28 10.34
C ILE A 743 2.64 21.01 11.02
N ARG A 744 3.18 19.82 10.79
CA ARG A 744 4.56 19.48 11.16
C ARG A 744 5.25 18.76 10.01
N LEU A 745 6.55 19.00 9.88
CA LEU A 745 7.41 18.31 8.92
C LEU A 745 8.32 17.37 9.71
N GLU A 746 8.41 16.11 9.31
CA GLU A 746 9.31 15.13 9.91
C GLU A 746 10.41 14.71 8.92
N THR A 747 11.66 14.67 9.39
CA THR A 747 12.81 14.14 8.66
C THR A 747 12.73 12.60 8.55
N PRO A 748 13.53 11.96 7.67
CA PRO A 748 13.45 10.51 7.46
C PRO A 748 13.72 9.63 8.70
N ASP A 749 14.40 10.16 9.72
CA ASP A 749 14.65 9.51 11.02
C ASP A 749 13.50 9.71 12.02
N GLY A 750 12.45 10.46 11.67
CA GLY A 750 11.27 10.71 12.50
C GLY A 750 11.37 11.94 13.42
N SER A 751 12.44 12.74 13.28
CA SER A 751 12.62 13.99 14.04
C SER A 751 11.87 15.16 13.38
N PRO A 752 11.44 16.20 14.11
CA PRO A 752 10.91 17.42 13.47
C PRO A 752 11.98 18.12 12.61
N ALA A 753 11.61 18.51 11.38
CA ALA A 753 12.51 19.24 10.48
C ALA A 753 12.73 20.69 10.96
N GLY A 754 13.97 21.17 10.88
CA GLY A 754 14.30 22.58 11.15
C GLY A 754 13.83 23.54 10.05
N PRO A 755 13.86 24.87 10.29
CA PRO A 755 13.53 25.86 9.27
C PRO A 755 14.39 25.71 8.02
N GLY A 756 13.76 25.65 6.84
CA GLY A 756 14.42 25.42 5.55
C GLY A 756 14.93 23.99 5.32
N GLU A 757 14.83 23.11 6.31
CA GLU A 757 15.08 21.68 6.17
C GLU A 757 13.87 20.99 5.57
N GLU A 758 14.13 19.91 4.86
CA GLU A 758 13.09 19.13 4.21
C GLU A 758 12.53 18.06 5.15
N GLY A 759 11.20 17.93 5.16
CA GLY A 759 10.51 16.84 5.86
C GLY A 759 9.22 16.42 5.16
N VAL A 760 8.71 15.26 5.55
CA VAL A 760 7.38 14.78 5.12
C VAL A 760 6.32 15.42 6.00
N MET A 761 5.24 15.89 5.37
CA MET A 761 4.19 16.64 6.02
C MET A 761 3.19 15.75 6.75
N PHE A 762 2.88 16.16 7.96
CA PHE A 762 1.74 15.69 8.74
C PHE A 762 0.79 16.85 8.99
N VAL A 763 -0.50 16.57 8.89
CA VAL A 763 -1.59 17.54 9.07
C VAL A 763 -2.52 17.05 10.17
N ARG A 764 -2.95 17.94 11.04
CA ARG A 764 -3.99 17.68 12.05
C ARG A 764 -5.07 18.74 12.00
N GLY A 765 -6.32 18.30 12.11
CA GLY A 765 -7.53 19.13 12.19
C GLY A 765 -8.78 18.24 12.11
N HIS A 766 -9.91 18.67 12.68
CA HIS A 766 -11.11 17.83 12.81
C HIS A 766 -11.75 17.39 11.49
N SER A 767 -11.46 18.03 10.35
CA SER A 767 -11.91 17.51 9.05
C SER A 767 -11.09 16.31 8.53
N SER A 768 -10.22 15.73 9.36
CA SER A 768 -9.44 14.54 9.01
C SER A 768 -10.33 13.30 8.99
N ALA A 769 -10.29 12.57 7.89
CA ALA A 769 -10.99 11.32 7.74
C ALA A 769 -10.47 10.30 8.76
N PRO A 770 -11.34 9.68 9.58
CA PRO A 770 -10.93 8.76 10.64
C PRO A 770 -10.38 7.44 10.10
N CYS A 771 -10.81 7.02 8.91
CA CYS A 771 -10.38 5.77 8.31
C CYS A 771 -10.59 5.70 6.80
N TYR A 772 -9.90 4.74 6.19
CA TYR A 772 -10.34 4.15 4.95
C TYR A 772 -11.25 2.94 5.23
N TRP A 773 -12.48 2.98 4.74
CA TRP A 773 -13.48 1.92 4.91
C TRP A 773 -12.94 0.57 4.42
N ASN A 774 -13.13 -0.48 5.22
CA ASN A 774 -12.64 -1.84 4.98
C ASN A 774 -11.13 -1.96 4.69
N ARG A 775 -10.32 -0.96 5.07
CA ARG A 775 -8.88 -0.89 4.79
C ARG A 775 -8.07 -0.49 6.03
N PRO A 776 -8.06 -1.31 7.10
CA PRO A 776 -7.28 -1.01 8.31
C PRO A 776 -5.77 -0.93 8.03
N ASP A 777 -5.27 -1.71 7.05
CA ASP A 777 -3.89 -1.66 6.58
C ASP A 777 -3.49 -0.26 6.11
N LYS A 778 -4.30 0.35 5.22
CA LYS A 778 -4.04 1.69 4.71
C LYS A 778 -4.39 2.78 5.70
N THR A 779 -5.37 2.53 6.57
CA THR A 779 -5.72 3.45 7.64
C THR A 779 -4.52 3.64 8.56
N ALA A 780 -3.89 2.55 9.01
CA ALA A 780 -2.69 2.63 9.84
C ALA A 780 -1.49 3.28 9.13
N ASP A 781 -1.33 3.10 7.82
CA ASP A 781 -0.27 3.75 7.04
C ASP A 781 -0.40 5.28 7.01
N THR A 782 -1.64 5.79 6.92
CA THR A 782 -1.98 7.18 6.62
C THR A 782 -2.50 7.97 7.83
N MET A 783 -3.46 7.44 8.58
CA MET A 783 -4.02 8.05 9.80
C MET A 783 -3.23 7.56 11.02
N ARG A 784 -2.14 8.27 11.34
CA ARG A 784 -1.20 7.89 12.40
C ARG A 784 -1.52 8.62 13.69
N GLY A 785 -2.39 8.01 14.50
CA GLY A 785 -2.95 8.68 15.68
C GLY A 785 -3.88 9.81 15.25
N ASP A 786 -3.70 10.99 15.84
CA ASP A 786 -4.45 12.21 15.51
C ASP A 786 -3.84 13.02 14.35
N TRP A 787 -2.84 12.47 13.65
CA TRP A 787 -2.19 13.11 12.50
C TRP A 787 -2.40 12.33 11.21
N LEU A 788 -2.68 13.05 10.13
CA LEU A 788 -2.67 12.55 8.78
C LEU A 788 -1.26 12.64 8.16
N TYR A 789 -0.68 11.51 7.80
CA TYR A 789 0.53 11.44 6.99
C TYR A 789 0.19 11.67 5.51
N THR A 790 0.62 12.79 4.93
CA THR A 790 0.27 13.12 3.53
C THR A 790 1.12 12.35 2.52
N GLY A 791 2.35 11.98 2.91
CA GLY A 791 3.38 11.48 2.00
C GLY A 791 4.02 12.56 1.13
N ASP A 792 3.63 13.83 1.29
CA ASP A 792 4.20 14.96 0.57
C ASP A 792 5.38 15.58 1.34
N ARG A 793 6.49 15.82 0.66
CA ARG A 793 7.68 16.47 1.21
C ARG A 793 7.61 17.97 0.99
N PHE A 794 8.01 18.72 2.00
CA PHE A 794 8.04 20.17 1.98
C PHE A 794 9.30 20.69 2.65
N ILE A 795 9.66 21.93 2.31
CA ILE A 795 10.47 22.80 3.17
C ILE A 795 9.58 23.94 3.64
N GLU A 796 9.78 24.37 4.88
CA GLU A 796 9.13 25.55 5.44
C GLU A 796 10.11 26.74 5.41
N ARG A 797 9.64 27.91 4.96
CA ARG A 797 10.36 29.17 4.99
C ARG A 797 9.39 30.32 5.29
N ASP A 798 9.64 31.07 6.34
CA ASP A 798 8.86 32.26 6.73
C ASP A 798 7.34 31.99 6.80
N GLY A 799 6.95 30.86 7.40
CA GLY A 799 5.58 30.40 7.56
C GLY A 799 4.95 29.79 6.31
N HIS A 800 5.69 29.69 5.20
CA HIS A 800 5.22 29.21 3.92
C HIS A 800 5.85 27.87 3.53
N TYR A 801 5.07 27.02 2.87
CA TYR A 801 5.47 25.66 2.54
C TYR A 801 5.73 25.53 1.04
N TYR A 802 6.88 24.95 0.69
CA TYR A 802 7.29 24.74 -0.69
C TYR A 802 7.45 23.26 -0.98
N PHE A 803 6.60 22.73 -1.87
CA PHE A 803 6.52 21.31 -2.18
C PHE A 803 7.83 20.80 -2.80
N GLN A 804 8.40 19.71 -2.28
CA GLN A 804 9.65 19.07 -2.74
C GLN A 804 9.40 17.72 -3.43
N GLY A 805 8.15 17.30 -3.59
CA GLY A 805 7.76 16.03 -4.18
C GLY A 805 7.22 15.03 -3.17
N ARG A 806 7.02 13.79 -3.60
CA ARG A 806 6.44 12.73 -2.80
C ARG A 806 7.51 11.86 -2.13
N ALA A 807 7.22 11.33 -0.95
CA ALA A 807 8.08 10.35 -0.27
C ALA A 807 8.04 8.98 -0.95
N ASP A 808 6.92 8.63 -1.59
CA ASP A 808 6.68 7.34 -2.27
C ASP A 808 7.12 7.29 -3.74
N ASP A 809 7.37 8.44 -4.40
CA ASP A 809 7.85 8.51 -5.79
C ASP A 809 9.37 8.30 -5.94
N LEU A 810 10.00 7.75 -4.92
CA LEU A 810 11.44 7.59 -4.85
C LEU A 810 11.92 6.46 -5.76
N ILE A 811 12.69 6.79 -6.82
CA ILE A 811 13.24 5.79 -7.73
C ILE A 811 14.74 5.69 -7.57
N LYS A 812 15.26 4.47 -7.54
CA LYS A 812 16.70 4.24 -7.54
C LYS A 812 17.24 4.13 -8.96
N VAL A 813 17.86 5.19 -9.47
CA VAL A 813 18.51 5.21 -10.79
C VAL A 813 20.02 5.08 -10.60
N SER A 814 20.63 4.06 -11.21
CA SER A 814 22.08 3.81 -11.11
C SER A 814 22.61 3.76 -9.66
N GLY A 815 21.79 3.24 -8.73
CA GLY A 815 22.16 3.11 -7.31
C GLY A 815 21.92 4.38 -6.48
N GLN A 816 21.50 5.47 -7.11
CA GLN A 816 21.22 6.75 -6.47
C GLN A 816 19.72 7.03 -6.48
N TRP A 817 19.22 7.63 -5.41
CA TRP A 817 17.82 7.98 -5.31
C TRP A 817 17.53 9.23 -6.16
N VAL A 818 16.47 9.17 -6.95
CA VAL A 818 16.03 10.23 -7.85
C VAL A 818 14.52 10.34 -7.75
N TRP A 819 14.06 11.58 -7.67
CA TRP A 819 12.66 11.94 -7.61
C TRP A 819 12.25 12.41 -9.00
N PRO A 820 11.34 11.71 -9.71
CA PRO A 820 10.90 12.11 -11.04
C PRO A 820 10.44 13.55 -11.12
N LEU A 821 9.70 14.01 -10.12
CA LEU A 821 9.12 15.34 -10.13
C LEU A 821 10.17 16.45 -10.14
N GLU A 822 11.33 16.24 -9.50
CA GLU A 822 12.43 17.21 -9.53
C GLU A 822 12.95 17.41 -10.96
N VAL A 823 13.04 16.31 -11.71
CA VAL A 823 13.47 16.28 -13.11
C VAL A 823 12.38 16.85 -14.02
N GLU A 824 11.11 16.55 -13.72
CA GLU A 824 9.94 17.08 -14.41
C GLU A 824 9.88 18.61 -14.31
N ARG A 825 10.05 19.17 -13.11
CA ARG A 825 10.12 20.62 -12.90
C ARG A 825 11.25 21.26 -13.68
N CYS A 826 12.44 20.66 -13.60
CA CYS A 826 13.60 21.15 -14.35
C CYS A 826 13.30 21.16 -15.86
N LEU A 827 12.70 20.11 -16.42
CA LEU A 827 12.37 20.06 -17.83
C LEU A 827 11.25 21.04 -18.23
N ASN A 828 10.25 21.26 -17.38
CA ASN A 828 9.17 22.23 -17.62
C ASN A 828 9.68 23.68 -17.66
N GLU A 829 10.84 23.99 -17.09
CA GLU A 829 11.50 25.30 -17.21
C GLU A 829 12.27 25.49 -18.53
N HIS A 830 12.43 24.44 -19.35
CA HIS A 830 13.14 24.54 -20.61
C HIS A 830 12.30 25.28 -21.67
N PRO A 831 12.86 26.26 -22.44
CA PRO A 831 12.10 27.06 -23.40
C PRO A 831 11.30 26.26 -24.42
N ASP A 832 11.84 25.12 -24.85
CA ASP A 832 11.22 24.27 -25.88
C ASP A 832 10.13 23.32 -25.34
N VAL A 833 10.03 23.14 -24.01
CA VAL A 833 9.08 22.23 -23.38
C VAL A 833 7.79 22.98 -23.05
N GLN A 834 6.65 22.40 -23.45
CA GLN A 834 5.32 22.89 -23.10
C GLN A 834 4.79 22.22 -21.83
N GLU A 835 4.82 20.89 -21.81
CA GLU A 835 4.47 20.07 -20.64
C GLU A 835 5.35 18.82 -20.66
N CYS A 836 5.74 18.30 -19.50
CA CYS A 836 6.38 17.00 -19.41
C CYS A 836 5.91 16.21 -18.18
N ALA A 837 6.03 14.90 -18.29
CA ALA A 837 5.84 13.95 -17.20
C ALA A 837 7.07 13.05 -17.10
N VAL A 838 7.66 12.93 -15.91
CA VAL A 838 8.82 12.05 -15.69
C VAL A 838 8.37 10.85 -14.86
N MET A 839 8.78 9.65 -15.29
CA MET A 839 8.39 8.40 -14.64
C MET A 839 9.57 7.44 -14.55
N ALA A 840 9.44 6.49 -13.62
CA ALA A 840 10.29 5.31 -13.60
C ALA A 840 10.10 4.50 -14.89
N HIS A 841 11.20 4.09 -15.49
CA HIS A 841 11.21 3.17 -16.61
C HIS A 841 12.18 2.04 -16.33
N LYS A 842 11.73 0.82 -16.57
CA LYS A 842 12.53 -0.39 -16.40
C LYS A 842 13.10 -0.80 -17.74
N LEU A 843 14.43 -0.75 -17.87
CA LEU A 843 15.14 -1.18 -19.07
C LEU A 843 15.04 -2.71 -19.26
N PRO A 844 15.31 -3.23 -20.48
CA PRO A 844 15.28 -4.68 -20.74
C PRO A 844 16.15 -5.52 -19.79
N ASP A 845 17.28 -4.95 -19.36
CA ASP A 845 18.22 -5.54 -18.39
C ASP A 845 17.78 -5.36 -16.92
N GLN A 846 16.52 -5.00 -16.69
CA GLN A 846 15.88 -4.81 -15.39
C GLN A 846 16.38 -3.61 -14.58
N ARG A 847 17.32 -2.81 -15.08
CA ARG A 847 17.74 -1.57 -14.42
C ARG A 847 16.65 -0.50 -14.50
N MET A 848 16.50 0.25 -13.41
CA MET A 848 15.60 1.41 -13.39
C MET A 848 16.31 2.66 -13.94
N THR A 849 15.58 3.43 -14.73
CA THR A 849 15.95 4.74 -15.26
C THR A 849 14.74 5.69 -15.22
N LEU A 850 14.95 6.95 -15.59
CA LEU A 850 13.85 7.88 -15.86
C LEU A 850 13.50 7.92 -17.35
N ARG A 851 12.20 7.91 -17.64
CA ARG A 851 11.58 8.25 -18.92
C ARG A 851 10.83 9.56 -18.76
N ALA A 852 11.15 10.55 -19.59
CA ALA A 852 10.40 11.78 -19.70
C ALA A 852 9.50 11.71 -20.94
N VAL A 853 8.19 11.85 -20.75
CA VAL A 853 7.22 12.06 -21.83
C VAL A 853 7.03 13.56 -21.97
N VAL A 854 7.37 14.10 -23.14
CA VAL A 854 7.52 15.54 -23.37
C VAL A 854 6.59 15.98 -24.49
N ARG A 855 5.80 17.01 -24.22
CA ARG A 855 5.11 17.80 -25.23
C ARG A 855 5.94 19.05 -25.49
N LEU A 856 6.39 19.22 -26.73
CA LEU A 856 7.15 20.39 -27.14
C LEU A 856 6.23 21.55 -27.51
N ARG A 857 6.76 22.78 -27.43
CA ARG A 857 6.07 23.97 -27.94
C ARG A 857 5.98 23.95 -29.47
N ILE A 858 4.99 24.66 -30.01
CA ILE A 858 4.76 24.76 -31.45
C ILE A 858 6.01 25.30 -32.16
N GLY A 859 6.43 24.64 -33.24
CA GLY A 859 7.60 25.03 -34.03
C GLY A 859 8.92 24.41 -33.57
N VAL A 860 8.90 23.57 -32.53
CA VAL A 860 10.05 22.76 -32.12
C VAL A 860 9.82 21.30 -32.52
N ASP A 861 10.77 20.76 -33.28
CA ASP A 861 10.75 19.34 -33.65
C ASP A 861 11.49 18.49 -32.60
N GLY A 862 10.88 17.38 -32.22
CA GLY A 862 11.53 16.34 -31.41
C GLY A 862 12.61 15.59 -32.20
N GLY A 863 13.54 14.96 -31.49
CA GLY A 863 14.60 14.14 -32.07
C GLY A 863 15.86 14.10 -31.21
N ASP A 864 16.88 13.37 -31.64
CA ASP A 864 18.10 13.14 -30.84
C ASP A 864 18.80 14.42 -30.41
N VAL A 865 18.82 15.44 -31.28
CA VAL A 865 19.41 16.76 -30.97
C VAL A 865 18.63 17.45 -29.85
N CYS A 866 17.30 17.52 -29.96
CA CYS A 866 16.44 18.08 -28.92
C CYS A 866 16.56 17.28 -27.62
N SER A 867 16.54 15.94 -27.69
CA SER A 867 16.67 15.07 -26.52
C SER A 867 17.99 15.29 -25.80
N LYS A 868 19.09 15.47 -26.54
CA LYS A 868 20.39 15.81 -25.98
C LYS A 868 20.37 17.18 -25.30
N LEU A 869 19.77 18.19 -25.92
CA LEU A 869 19.62 19.53 -25.32
C LEU A 869 18.85 19.46 -23.98
N LEU A 870 17.73 18.73 -23.94
CA LEU A 870 16.95 18.53 -22.72
C LEU A 870 17.76 17.79 -21.64
N CYS A 871 18.47 16.73 -22.01
CA CYS A 871 19.32 15.99 -21.08
C CYS A 871 20.46 16.86 -20.52
N ASP A 872 21.10 17.66 -21.37
CA ASP A 872 22.20 18.53 -20.97
C ASP A 872 21.69 19.68 -20.10
N TYR A 873 20.50 20.24 -20.39
CA TYR A 873 19.83 21.20 -19.51
C TYR A 873 19.65 20.65 -18.10
N VAL A 874 19.11 19.43 -17.97
CA VAL A 874 18.96 18.77 -16.66
C VAL A 874 20.30 18.59 -15.95
N LYS A 875 21.37 18.16 -16.65
CA LYS A 875 22.71 18.00 -16.06
C LYS A 875 23.35 19.30 -15.59
N THR A 876 22.97 20.45 -16.16
CA THR A 876 23.47 21.76 -15.72
C THR A 876 22.74 22.30 -14.48
N ARG A 877 21.52 21.83 -14.22
CA ARG A 877 20.65 22.31 -13.12
C ARG A 877 20.56 21.34 -11.96
N LEU A 878 20.62 20.04 -12.24
CA LEU A 878 20.51 18.94 -11.29
C LEU A 878 21.76 18.06 -11.31
N GLN A 879 21.88 17.15 -10.34
CA GLN A 879 23.01 16.23 -10.30
C GLN A 879 23.06 15.34 -11.57
N PRO A 880 24.25 15.06 -12.15
CA PRO A 880 24.36 14.43 -13.47
C PRO A 880 23.72 13.06 -13.63
N HIS A 881 23.34 12.37 -12.55
CA HIS A 881 22.66 11.08 -12.61
C HIS A 881 21.14 11.20 -12.74
N LYS A 882 20.57 12.40 -12.55
CA LYS A 882 19.12 12.66 -12.53
C LYS A 882 18.53 12.91 -13.92
N TYR A 883 19.33 13.04 -14.97
CA TYR A 883 18.78 13.24 -16.32
C TYR A 883 17.97 12.02 -16.80
N PRO A 884 16.87 12.23 -17.54
CA PRO A 884 16.13 11.14 -18.14
C PRO A 884 16.95 10.46 -19.23
N ARG A 885 17.02 9.13 -19.20
CA ARG A 885 17.73 8.36 -20.25
C ARG A 885 16.84 8.09 -21.47
N ILE A 886 15.53 8.29 -21.32
CA ILE A 886 14.54 8.11 -22.37
C ILE A 886 13.74 9.41 -22.44
N ILE A 887 13.73 10.03 -23.61
CA ILE A 887 12.83 11.14 -23.95
C ILE A 887 11.85 10.60 -24.99
N GLU A 888 10.57 10.78 -24.74
CA GLU A 888 9.51 10.41 -25.66
C GLU A 888 8.66 11.63 -25.97
N TYR A 889 8.41 11.90 -27.24
CA TYR A 889 7.64 13.05 -27.67
C TYR A 889 6.20 12.66 -27.96
N VAL A 890 5.25 13.40 -27.40
CA VAL A 890 3.82 13.21 -27.63
C VAL A 890 3.17 14.51 -28.10
N ALA A 891 2.11 14.39 -28.90
CA ALA A 891 1.32 15.56 -29.31
C ALA A 891 0.56 16.19 -28.13
N GLU A 892 0.10 15.35 -27.20
CA GLU A 892 -0.63 15.75 -26.00
C GLU A 892 -0.36 14.76 -24.85
N ILE A 893 -0.31 15.28 -23.62
CA ILE A 893 -0.19 14.45 -22.41
C ILE A 893 -1.59 14.13 -21.89
N PRO A 894 -1.95 12.85 -21.65
CA PRO A 894 -3.26 12.46 -21.13
C PRO A 894 -3.57 13.14 -19.79
N LYS A 895 -4.83 13.55 -19.61
CA LYS A 895 -5.31 14.22 -18.39
C LYS A 895 -6.52 13.49 -17.82
N THR A 896 -6.62 13.45 -16.50
CA THR A 896 -7.78 12.95 -15.74
C THR A 896 -8.97 13.90 -15.87
N GLY A 897 -10.16 13.53 -15.37
CA GLY A 897 -11.33 14.42 -15.33
C GLY A 897 -11.15 15.73 -14.57
N THR A 898 -10.12 15.84 -13.72
CA THR A 898 -9.73 17.09 -13.06
C THR A 898 -8.68 17.88 -13.85
N GLY A 899 -8.28 17.44 -15.05
CA GLY A 899 -7.22 18.09 -15.82
C GLY A 899 -5.79 17.77 -15.37
N LYS A 900 -5.57 17.01 -14.29
CA LYS A 900 -4.23 16.55 -13.86
C LYS A 900 -3.67 15.54 -14.86
N ILE A 901 -2.35 15.48 -15.03
CA ILE A 901 -1.69 14.44 -15.85
C ILE A 901 -2.12 13.04 -15.39
N ASP A 902 -2.71 12.27 -16.30
CA ASP A 902 -3.05 10.87 -16.09
C ASP A 902 -1.80 10.02 -16.31
N ARG A 903 -0.98 9.90 -15.25
CA ARG A 903 0.24 9.11 -15.26
C ARG A 903 -0.02 7.62 -15.52
N GLN A 904 -1.23 7.12 -15.20
CA GLN A 904 -1.57 5.73 -15.46
C GLN A 904 -1.80 5.48 -16.96
N ALA A 905 -2.43 6.43 -17.65
CA ALA A 905 -2.57 6.39 -19.11
C ALA A 905 -1.22 6.52 -19.86
N LEU A 906 -0.19 7.07 -19.21
CA LEU A 906 1.17 7.16 -19.75
C LEU A 906 2.02 5.89 -19.57
N LEU A 907 1.55 4.93 -18.78
CA LEU A 907 2.21 3.64 -18.62
C LEU A 907 2.07 2.82 -19.91
N PRO A 908 3.13 2.17 -20.41
CA PRO A 908 3.02 1.27 -21.55
C PRO A 908 2.01 0.16 -21.22
N ALA A 909 1.13 -0.15 -22.18
CA ALA A 909 0.14 -1.22 -22.02
C ALA A 909 0.86 -2.51 -21.59
N ALA A 910 0.39 -3.13 -20.50
CA ALA A 910 0.98 -4.36 -20.00
C ALA A 910 0.91 -5.42 -21.10
N SER A 911 2.05 -5.76 -21.69
CA SER A 911 2.18 -6.94 -22.53
C SER A 911 2.02 -8.15 -21.62
N HIS A 912 0.81 -8.70 -21.58
CA HIS A 912 0.58 -10.05 -21.08
C HIS A 912 1.30 -11.02 -22.02
N ALA A 913 2.48 -11.45 -21.61
CA ALA A 913 3.23 -12.57 -22.18
C ALA A 913 3.66 -13.50 -21.05
#